data_AF-A0A090WNX4-F1
#
_entry.id   AF-A0A090WNX4-F1
#
_cell.length_a   1.000
_cell.length_b   1.000
_cell.length_c   1.000
_cell.angle_alpha   90.00
_cell.angle_beta   90.00
_cell.angle_gamma   90.00
#
_symmetry.space_group_name_H-M   'P 1'
#
loop_
_entity.id
_entity.type
_entity.pdbx_description
1 polymer ?
#
loop_
_entity_poly.entity_id
_entity_poly.type
_entity_poly.pdbx_seq_one_letter_code
_entity_poly.pdbx_strand_id
1 'polypeptide(L)'
;MQRLINVFGEKAQSALDDMELYQINNAPKIIDKYSIYDLWHIIFEFDAEHLDKFATEKLKIQNKIVTRKKKQISISPLVELKEKFIQGYADLSLKALCKIIPFLKKGHLYNDAVILAKIPELLDTQWQEKRDLINEVLEKSNKLYNERKAIINIANNLIDKHKGLNHSEKFAYKDFEYALVPDDIEEIEKACVGYFGEKSWIKNKKKEEIIKEVGFEYQDYFHDTKRAYRKFPNFTEIFKDDLKENGINLKGELYHHSNRKNIYDNTLEINHETGEKYLPTYKDTGIEILPVPYIDSIKNPMFNKSMSILRKLINELIVAGEVDDNTEIIVELARELNDNNKRAAIERYQNLRKNNREKYREFLKEFKNRENINLNVEESISAFELWSEQTFEETNDENGKRISNKGHIEILNEKAALKRYELWMEQKGQCMYTGKMISITQLFSNDIDIMHTIPRWLLPDNTMANMTVGFSKYNRDLQKEKLPKQCDNYSVDVDGWGTSIEPRLEIWKKERDKWKSLFESRRKPKGNEDEEKKNKRIQEKHYFKMHLIYWNDKIERFEADEVKDSWARRQLVDTQMISRYAREYLKLYFKKVSVQKGTVTSDFRKLFGFQEEDEIKSRDKHTHHAIDASVLTLIPVNSSKREQILKNYFKSQEDKDKLSLKKLRASVKPSSDFNPQELIRKIEEKTLIVNYQKDKIINQSIKKVRKRGKIQYVKDKQGEFVLDKEGNRIIKYAKGDTLRSELFAQTYLGKIKDVERYDDSSPKRNTENTDWIYKKGKDEFIFVKRENIDKVKSSDKLIKSIIDPVIRNLVEEQKKNTIVKDYQGNVIRHIRIRTKSGREVKERINYRSRYDYKNKFYSEAGKIPYAVLLQKSINGEIEREMIPVASFEVAKVFKKHRKFNPELYMNEFHPDIGNWDKKIGLKLDKK
;
A
#
# COMPACT_ATOMS: atom_id res chain seq x y z
N MET A 1 26.08 -1.86 8.91
CA MET A 1 27.41 -1.29 8.64
C MET A 1 27.46 0.21 8.86
N GLN A 2 26.81 1.07 8.05
CA GLN A 2 26.88 2.55 8.24
C GLN A 2 26.59 3.05 9.67
N ARG A 3 25.69 2.40 10.40
CA ARG A 3 25.38 2.78 11.79
C ARG A 3 26.48 2.41 12.80
N LEU A 4 27.25 1.34 12.56
CA LEU A 4 28.45 1.01 13.32
C LEU A 4 29.53 2.06 13.08
N ILE A 5 29.75 2.42 11.80
CA ILE A 5 30.67 3.49 11.40
C ILE A 5 30.32 4.81 12.09
N ASN A 6 29.03 5.15 12.18
CA ASN A 6 28.59 6.37 12.88
C ASN A 6 28.85 6.37 14.40
N VAL A 7 29.07 5.21 15.03
CA VAL A 7 29.32 5.09 16.47
C VAL A 7 30.81 4.98 16.77
N PHE A 8 31.56 4.26 15.94
CA PHE A 8 32.96 3.93 16.17
C PHE A 8 33.94 4.62 15.21
N GLY A 9 33.44 5.45 14.28
CA GLY A 9 34.22 6.29 13.38
C GLY A 9 34.94 5.53 12.26
N GLU A 10 35.95 6.18 11.68
CA GLU A 10 36.73 5.69 10.54
C GLU A 10 37.45 4.37 10.86
N LYS A 11 37.89 4.14 12.10
CA LYS A 11 38.51 2.86 12.48
C LYS A 11 37.56 1.67 12.31
N ALA A 12 36.28 1.85 12.58
CA ALA A 12 35.28 0.81 12.33
C ALA A 12 34.93 0.70 10.86
N GLN A 13 35.06 1.78 10.07
CA GLN A 13 34.95 1.70 8.62
C GLN A 13 36.10 0.89 8.04
N SER A 14 37.35 1.22 8.37
CA SER A 14 38.53 0.45 7.96
C SER A 14 38.45 -1.01 8.41
N ALA A 15 38.01 -1.30 9.64
CA ALA A 15 37.86 -2.69 10.10
C ALA A 15 36.65 -3.43 9.49
N LEU A 16 35.63 -2.71 9.01
CA LEU A 16 34.54 -3.29 8.23
C LEU A 16 34.95 -3.53 6.79
N ASP A 17 35.74 -2.63 6.24
CA ASP A 17 36.31 -2.74 4.91
C ASP A 17 37.31 -3.90 4.89
N ASP A 18 38.16 -4.06 5.88
CA ASP A 18 39.16 -5.14 5.96
C ASP A 18 38.68 -6.38 6.75
N MET A 19 37.38 -6.49 6.99
CA MET A 19 36.81 -7.49 7.90
C MET A 19 37.19 -8.93 7.51
N GLU A 20 37.33 -9.20 6.21
CA GLU A 20 37.75 -10.49 5.68
C GLU A 20 39.20 -10.89 5.98
N LEU A 21 40.08 -9.93 6.30
CA LEU A 21 41.51 -10.17 6.52
C LEU A 21 41.79 -10.77 7.89
N TYR A 22 40.78 -10.82 8.77
CA TYR A 22 40.96 -11.20 10.16
C TYR A 22 39.95 -12.24 10.63
N GLN A 23 40.44 -13.26 11.36
CA GLN A 23 39.59 -14.13 12.17
C GLN A 23 39.14 -13.41 13.45
N ILE A 24 38.04 -13.84 14.08
CA ILE A 24 37.48 -13.23 15.31
C ILE A 24 38.57 -12.97 16.37
N ASN A 25 39.48 -13.92 16.55
CA ASN A 25 40.53 -13.85 17.57
C ASN A 25 41.67 -12.87 17.20
N ASN A 26 41.92 -12.65 15.91
CA ASN A 26 43.07 -11.87 15.41
C ASN A 26 42.64 -10.53 14.79
N ALA A 27 41.37 -10.14 14.93
CA ALA A 27 40.85 -8.91 14.37
C ALA A 27 41.39 -7.67 15.07
N PRO A 28 41.71 -6.60 14.32
CA PRO A 28 42.29 -5.38 14.85
C PRO A 28 41.32 -4.80 15.86
N LYS A 29 41.86 -4.46 17.03
CA LYS A 29 41.08 -3.83 18.09
C LYS A 29 40.79 -2.39 17.67
N ILE A 30 39.52 -2.12 17.40
CA ILE A 30 39.08 -0.81 16.91
C ILE A 30 38.85 0.19 18.03
N ILE A 31 38.56 -0.32 19.24
CA ILE A 31 38.37 0.48 20.45
C ILE A 31 38.81 -0.32 21.68
N ASP A 32 39.68 0.27 22.49
CA ASP A 32 40.35 -0.39 23.62
C ASP A 32 40.88 -1.80 23.27
N LYS A 33 40.34 -2.85 23.91
CA LYS A 33 40.70 -4.25 23.68
C LYS A 33 39.72 -5.01 22.79
N TYR A 34 38.77 -4.33 22.15
CA TYR A 34 37.66 -4.95 21.42
C TYR A 34 37.75 -4.73 19.92
N SER A 35 37.60 -5.83 19.18
CA SER A 35 37.54 -5.85 17.72
C SER A 35 36.14 -5.54 17.21
N ILE A 36 36.01 -5.35 15.91
CA ILE A 36 34.69 -5.21 15.27
C ILE A 36 33.80 -6.44 15.49
N TYR A 37 34.38 -7.64 15.62
CA TYR A 37 33.68 -8.89 15.91
C TYR A 37 33.17 -8.93 17.35
N ASP A 38 34.03 -8.58 18.31
CA ASP A 38 33.69 -8.53 19.74
C ASP A 38 32.53 -7.55 19.95
N LEU A 39 32.63 -6.35 19.36
CA LEU A 39 31.59 -5.35 19.45
C LEU A 39 30.29 -5.79 18.78
N TRP A 40 30.37 -6.48 17.64
CA TRP A 40 29.19 -7.04 16.99
C TRP A 40 28.48 -8.03 17.92
N HIS A 41 29.20 -9.01 18.47
CA HIS A 41 28.62 -10.02 19.38
C HIS A 41 28.06 -9.39 20.65
N ILE A 42 28.80 -8.49 21.29
CA ILE A 42 28.38 -7.79 22.50
C ILE A 42 27.10 -6.96 22.26
N ILE A 43 26.97 -6.29 21.11
CA ILE A 43 25.74 -5.56 20.75
C ILE A 43 24.53 -6.51 20.69
N PHE A 44 24.70 -7.75 20.24
CA PHE A 44 23.60 -8.71 20.11
C PHE A 44 23.31 -9.48 21.41
N GLU A 45 24.33 -9.92 22.13
CA GLU A 45 24.20 -10.76 23.33
C GLU A 45 23.80 -9.96 24.56
N PHE A 46 24.36 -8.76 24.78
CA PHE A 46 24.14 -8.03 26.03
C PHE A 46 22.77 -7.35 26.03
N ASP A 47 22.02 -7.44 27.11
CA ASP A 47 20.82 -6.62 27.25
C ASP A 47 21.16 -5.11 27.24
N ALA A 48 20.14 -4.27 27.07
CA ALA A 48 20.34 -2.83 26.96
C ALA A 48 21.02 -2.18 28.18
N GLU A 49 20.92 -2.79 29.37
CA GLU A 49 21.53 -2.24 30.58
C GLU A 49 23.02 -2.60 30.67
N HIS A 50 23.36 -3.85 30.38
CA HIS A 50 24.75 -4.31 30.30
C HIS A 50 25.48 -3.63 29.14
N LEU A 51 24.81 -3.37 28.02
CA LEU A 51 25.40 -2.68 26.88
C LEU A 51 25.65 -1.19 27.15
N ASP A 52 24.80 -0.52 27.94
CA ASP A 52 25.01 0.87 28.39
C ASP A 52 26.22 0.98 29.33
N LYS A 53 26.30 0.09 30.32
CA LYS A 53 27.45 0.01 31.22
C LYS A 53 28.74 -0.32 30.47
N PHE A 54 28.68 -1.29 29.55
CA PHE A 54 29.83 -1.66 28.73
C PHE A 54 30.31 -0.47 27.87
N ALA A 55 29.39 0.26 27.24
CA ALA A 55 29.71 1.44 26.45
C ALA A 55 30.39 2.54 27.29
N THR A 56 29.88 2.80 28.51
CA THR A 56 30.36 3.91 29.35
C THR A 56 31.61 3.56 30.17
N GLU A 57 31.64 2.38 30.80
CA GLU A 57 32.71 1.96 31.72
C GLU A 57 33.88 1.29 30.98
N LYS A 58 33.61 0.53 29.91
CA LYS A 58 34.64 -0.24 29.20
C LYS A 58 35.11 0.41 27.92
N LEU A 59 34.21 0.98 27.12
CA LEU A 59 34.55 1.63 25.84
C LEU A 59 34.73 3.15 25.94
N LYS A 60 34.44 3.74 27.11
CA LYS A 60 34.45 5.19 27.36
C LYS A 60 33.64 6.02 26.35
N ILE A 61 32.61 5.41 25.74
CA ILE A 61 31.71 6.09 24.80
C ILE A 61 30.69 6.89 25.62
N GLN A 62 30.72 8.21 25.46
CA GLN A 62 29.80 9.09 26.16
C GLN A 62 28.36 8.93 25.66
N ASN A 63 27.43 8.90 26.60
CA ASN A 63 26.01 8.89 26.27
C ASN A 63 25.59 10.22 25.67
N LYS A 64 24.79 10.16 24.60
CA LYS A 64 24.23 11.36 23.97
C LYS A 64 23.11 11.88 24.84
N ILE A 65 23.23 13.14 25.26
CA ILE A 65 22.16 13.84 25.96
C ILE A 65 21.21 14.38 24.91
N VAL A 66 20.02 13.78 24.82
CA VAL A 66 18.98 14.24 23.89
C VAL A 66 17.85 14.87 24.69
N THR A 67 17.56 16.14 24.39
CA THR A 67 16.45 16.86 25.00
C THR A 67 15.15 16.48 24.28
N ARG A 68 14.30 15.70 24.94
CA ARG A 68 12.94 15.42 24.45
C ARG A 68 11.94 15.99 25.44
N LYS A 69 11.02 16.85 24.97
CA LYS A 69 9.96 17.47 25.78
C LYS A 69 10.51 18.13 27.08
N LYS A 70 11.57 18.94 26.96
CA LYS A 70 12.24 19.62 28.09
C LYS A 70 12.86 18.70 29.16
N LYS A 71 13.05 17.40 28.89
CA LYS A 71 13.83 16.49 29.73
C LYS A 71 15.08 16.03 28.99
N GLN A 72 16.22 16.16 29.65
CA GLN A 72 17.48 15.60 29.17
C GLN A 72 17.46 14.09 29.42
N ILE A 73 17.53 13.31 28.34
CA ILE A 73 17.60 11.86 28.40
C ILE A 73 18.99 11.46 27.92
N SER A 74 19.73 10.79 28.79
CA SER A 74 21.01 10.16 28.44
C SER A 74 20.72 8.87 27.66
N ILE A 75 21.16 8.81 26.41
CA ILE A 75 20.96 7.69 25.51
C ILE A 75 22.32 7.14 25.12
N SER A 76 22.60 5.87 25.42
CA SER A 76 23.80 5.22 24.92
C SER A 76 23.73 5.02 23.41
N PRO A 77 24.74 5.47 22.66
CA PRO A 77 24.85 5.21 21.23
C PRO A 77 24.80 3.71 20.88
N LEU A 78 25.35 2.83 21.73
CA LEU A 78 25.35 1.38 21.49
C LEU A 78 23.96 0.75 21.75
N VAL A 79 23.24 1.21 22.77
CA VAL A 79 21.86 0.77 23.02
C VAL A 79 20.94 1.23 21.89
N GLU A 80 21.11 2.47 21.45
CA GLU A 80 20.39 3.01 20.29
C GLU A 80 20.74 2.22 19.01
N LEU A 81 22.02 1.84 18.85
CA LEU A 81 22.50 1.01 17.75
C LEU A 81 21.85 -0.38 17.77
N LYS A 82 21.77 -1.06 18.94
CA LYS A 82 21.10 -2.36 19.11
C LYS A 82 19.62 -2.30 18.75
N GLU A 83 18.86 -1.36 19.31
CA GLU A 83 17.43 -1.20 19.01
C GLU A 83 17.19 -0.97 17.51
N LYS A 84 18.12 -0.27 16.87
CA LYS A 84 18.14 0.02 15.44
C LYS A 84 18.58 -1.16 14.57
N PHE A 85 19.34 -2.13 15.09
CA PHE A 85 19.72 -3.38 14.42
C PHE A 85 18.59 -4.41 14.46
N ILE A 86 17.81 -4.46 15.54
CA ILE A 86 16.66 -5.38 15.71
C ILE A 86 15.52 -5.07 14.71
N GLN A 87 15.45 -3.84 14.20
CA GLN A 87 14.58 -3.44 13.11
C GLN A 87 15.27 -3.60 11.74
N GLY A 88 15.20 -4.81 11.19
CA GLY A 88 15.65 -5.10 9.82
C GLY A 88 16.96 -5.90 9.76
N TYR A 89 17.03 -7.02 10.48
CA TYR A 89 18.16 -7.93 10.37
C TYR A 89 18.31 -8.38 8.90
N ALA A 90 19.55 -8.38 8.41
CA ALA A 90 19.90 -8.98 7.14
C ALA A 90 19.90 -10.51 7.32
N ASP A 91 19.32 -11.27 6.40
CA ASP A 91 19.20 -12.74 6.47
C ASP A 91 20.55 -13.50 6.43
N LEU A 92 21.68 -12.82 6.61
CA LEU A 92 23.05 -13.35 6.49
C LEU A 92 23.81 -13.16 7.81
N SER A 93 24.44 -14.23 8.28
CA SER A 93 25.34 -14.17 9.44
C SER A 93 26.60 -13.37 9.09
N LEU A 94 27.26 -12.82 10.11
CA LEU A 94 28.55 -12.14 9.95
C LEU A 94 29.58 -13.07 9.27
N LYS A 95 29.60 -14.35 9.65
CA LYS A 95 30.43 -15.39 9.02
C LYS A 95 30.14 -15.53 7.52
N ALA A 96 28.87 -15.45 7.10
CA ALA A 96 28.52 -15.48 5.68
C ALA A 96 28.98 -14.21 4.96
N LEU A 97 28.82 -13.03 5.56
CA LEU A 97 29.26 -11.77 4.98
C LEU A 97 30.78 -11.73 4.77
N CYS A 98 31.58 -12.14 5.76
CA CYS A 98 33.05 -12.20 5.63
C CYS A 98 33.51 -13.11 4.49
N LYS A 99 32.73 -14.16 4.17
CA LYS A 99 33.02 -15.06 3.05
C LYS A 99 32.58 -14.50 1.69
N ILE A 100 31.53 -13.68 1.64
CA ILE A 100 30.96 -13.12 0.39
C ILE A 100 31.69 -11.85 -0.06
N ILE A 101 32.02 -10.95 0.89
CA ILE A 101 32.63 -9.63 0.61
C ILE A 101 33.91 -9.71 -0.25
N PRO A 102 34.85 -10.65 -0.03
CA PRO A 102 36.05 -10.76 -0.85
C PRO A 102 35.76 -10.91 -2.35
N PHE A 103 34.69 -11.63 -2.70
CA PHE A 103 34.28 -11.84 -4.08
C PHE A 103 33.55 -10.62 -4.64
N LEU A 104 32.71 -9.96 -3.84
CA LEU A 104 32.07 -8.70 -4.25
C LEU A 104 33.10 -7.60 -4.57
N LYS A 105 34.15 -7.46 -3.75
CA LYS A 105 35.24 -6.50 -4.00
C LYS A 105 36.00 -6.76 -5.30
N LYS A 106 36.08 -8.02 -5.71
CA LYS A 106 36.70 -8.45 -6.98
C LYS A 106 35.78 -8.26 -8.19
N GLY A 107 34.57 -7.73 -8.00
CA GLY A 107 33.62 -7.44 -9.07
C GLY A 107 32.65 -8.58 -9.38
N HIS A 108 32.66 -9.69 -8.63
CA HIS A 108 31.70 -10.77 -8.84
C HIS A 108 30.27 -10.30 -8.52
N LEU A 109 29.30 -10.77 -9.30
CA LEU A 109 27.88 -10.55 -9.00
C LEU A 109 27.52 -11.23 -7.66
N TYR A 110 26.51 -10.69 -6.97
CA TYR A 110 26.16 -11.16 -5.64
C TYR A 110 25.83 -12.67 -5.57
N ASN A 111 25.13 -13.22 -6.57
CA ASN A 111 24.79 -14.64 -6.58
C ASN A 111 26.05 -15.52 -6.70
N ASP A 112 26.99 -15.09 -7.54
CA ASP A 112 28.25 -15.78 -7.78
C ASP A 112 29.12 -15.73 -6.53
N ALA A 113 29.21 -14.55 -5.91
CA ALA A 113 29.93 -14.33 -4.65
C ALA A 113 29.39 -15.22 -3.51
N VAL A 114 28.08 -15.44 -3.44
CA VAL A 114 27.44 -16.33 -2.44
C VAL A 114 27.81 -17.79 -2.64
N ILE A 115 28.01 -18.24 -3.88
CA ILE A 115 28.36 -19.64 -4.18
C ILE A 115 29.85 -19.86 -3.94
N LEU A 116 30.67 -18.93 -4.43
CA LEU A 116 32.12 -18.94 -4.22
C LEU A 116 32.48 -18.84 -2.73
N ALA A 117 31.66 -18.18 -1.91
CA ALA A 117 31.90 -17.99 -0.47
C ALA A 117 32.24 -19.26 0.31
N LYS A 118 31.71 -20.43 -0.10
CA LYS A 118 31.95 -21.70 0.61
C LYS A 118 33.10 -22.52 0.02
N ILE A 119 33.53 -22.24 -1.22
CA ILE A 119 34.56 -23.01 -1.92
C ILE A 119 35.91 -23.01 -1.21
N PRO A 120 36.43 -21.87 -0.70
CA PRO A 120 37.70 -21.87 0.04
C PRO A 120 37.72 -22.82 1.24
N GLU A 121 36.59 -23.02 1.91
CA GLU A 121 36.43 -23.95 3.03
C GLU A 121 36.31 -25.42 2.57
N LEU A 122 35.88 -25.66 1.33
CA LEU A 122 35.69 -27.01 0.79
C LEU A 122 36.95 -27.58 0.12
N LEU A 123 37.89 -26.71 -0.26
CA LEU A 123 39.12 -27.06 -0.98
C LEU A 123 40.42 -26.81 -0.17
N ASP A 124 40.31 -26.20 1.01
CA ASP A 124 41.44 -25.88 1.89
C ASP A 124 42.57 -25.16 1.12
N THR A 125 43.79 -25.71 1.12
CA THR A 125 44.99 -25.14 0.47
C THR A 125 44.91 -25.15 -1.06
N GLN A 126 44.15 -26.08 -1.66
CA GLN A 126 44.03 -26.19 -3.12
C GLN A 126 43.25 -25.03 -3.74
N TRP A 127 42.53 -24.24 -2.93
CA TRP A 127 41.78 -23.09 -3.42
C TRP A 127 42.68 -22.05 -4.08
N GLN A 128 43.86 -21.73 -3.50
CA GLN A 128 44.71 -20.67 -4.05
C GLN A 128 45.27 -21.04 -5.42
N GLU A 129 45.66 -22.31 -5.60
CA GLU A 129 46.22 -22.83 -6.85
C GLU A 129 45.15 -22.98 -7.94
N LYS A 130 43.94 -23.40 -7.57
CA LYS A 130 42.84 -23.69 -8.52
C LYS A 130 41.90 -22.50 -8.74
N ARG A 131 42.18 -21.35 -8.15
CA ARG A 131 41.25 -20.21 -8.11
C ARG A 131 40.84 -19.71 -9.50
N ASP A 132 41.80 -19.54 -10.41
CA ASP A 132 41.54 -19.01 -11.74
C ASP A 132 40.75 -20.02 -12.59
N LEU A 133 41.11 -21.31 -12.49
CA LEU A 133 40.35 -22.41 -13.08
C LEU A 133 38.92 -22.47 -12.53
N ILE A 134 38.70 -22.25 -11.24
CA ILE A 134 37.35 -22.25 -10.64
C ILE A 134 36.52 -21.06 -11.15
N ASN A 135 37.13 -19.90 -11.37
CA ASN A 135 36.43 -18.75 -11.96
C ASN A 135 36.05 -19.03 -13.42
N GLU A 136 36.95 -19.62 -14.20
CA GLU A 136 36.68 -20.03 -15.58
C GLU A 136 35.54 -21.07 -15.64
N VAL A 137 35.61 -22.09 -14.77
CA VAL A 137 34.55 -23.09 -14.62
C VAL A 137 33.24 -22.42 -14.21
N LEU A 138 33.25 -21.47 -13.28
CA LEU A 138 32.05 -20.75 -12.86
C LEU A 138 31.41 -19.98 -14.01
N GLU A 139 32.20 -19.27 -14.82
CA GLU A 139 31.70 -18.54 -15.99
C GLU A 139 31.11 -19.50 -17.02
N LYS A 140 31.78 -20.62 -17.30
CA LYS A 140 31.29 -21.69 -18.18
C LYS A 140 29.98 -22.28 -17.67
N SER A 141 29.93 -22.69 -16.40
CA SER A 141 28.74 -23.24 -15.76
C SER A 141 27.59 -22.23 -15.74
N ASN A 142 27.87 -20.94 -15.53
CA ASN A 142 26.83 -19.91 -15.48
C ASN A 142 26.25 -19.68 -16.88
N LYS A 143 27.10 -19.68 -17.91
CA LYS A 143 26.64 -19.63 -19.30
C LYS A 143 25.77 -20.84 -19.63
N LEU A 144 26.23 -22.05 -19.33
CA LEU A 144 25.48 -23.30 -19.56
C LEU A 144 24.15 -23.33 -18.80
N TYR A 145 24.15 -22.91 -17.53
CA TYR A 145 22.94 -22.81 -16.72
C TYR A 145 21.95 -21.80 -17.30
N ASN A 146 22.40 -20.63 -17.74
CA ASN A 146 21.52 -19.64 -18.36
C ASN A 146 20.96 -20.13 -19.70
N GLU A 147 21.76 -20.83 -20.51
CA GLU A 147 21.32 -21.48 -21.76
C GLU A 147 20.24 -22.55 -21.46
N ARG A 148 20.52 -23.53 -20.60
CA ARG A 148 19.56 -24.59 -20.21
C ARG A 148 18.30 -24.04 -19.55
N LYS A 149 18.44 -23.01 -18.70
CA LYS A 149 17.30 -22.34 -18.07
C LYS A 149 16.43 -21.64 -19.10
N ALA A 150 17.00 -21.04 -20.14
CA ALA A 150 16.24 -20.43 -21.22
C ALA A 150 15.45 -21.50 -21.99
N ILE A 151 16.09 -22.61 -22.36
CA ILE A 151 15.45 -23.74 -23.05
C ILE A 151 14.29 -24.31 -22.23
N ILE A 152 14.52 -24.66 -20.96
CA ILE A 152 13.49 -25.22 -20.09
C ILE A 152 12.36 -24.21 -19.84
N ASN A 153 12.66 -22.90 -19.78
CA ASN A 153 11.61 -21.88 -19.73
C ASN A 153 10.74 -21.92 -20.99
N ILE A 154 11.34 -21.98 -22.18
CA ILE A 154 10.61 -22.01 -23.46
C ILE A 154 9.76 -23.29 -23.54
N ALA A 155 10.36 -24.45 -23.28
CA ALA A 155 9.66 -25.74 -23.26
C ALA A 155 8.49 -25.73 -22.24
N ASN A 156 8.71 -25.24 -21.02
CA ASN A 156 7.62 -25.14 -20.04
C ASN A 156 6.52 -24.17 -20.44
N ASN A 157 6.82 -23.11 -21.20
CA ASN A 157 5.78 -22.23 -21.75
C ASN A 157 4.94 -22.96 -22.81
N LEU A 158 5.56 -23.79 -23.67
CA LEU A 158 4.85 -24.63 -24.63
C LEU A 158 3.96 -25.66 -23.91
N ILE A 159 4.51 -26.33 -22.90
CA ILE A 159 3.78 -27.26 -22.04
C ILE A 159 2.59 -26.56 -21.35
N ASP A 160 2.79 -25.33 -20.86
CA ASP A 160 1.71 -24.56 -20.23
C ASP A 160 0.59 -24.22 -21.22
N LYS A 161 0.94 -23.84 -22.47
CA LYS A 161 -0.02 -23.61 -23.56
C LYS A 161 -0.81 -24.87 -23.87
N HIS A 162 -0.12 -25.99 -24.12
CA HIS A 162 -0.77 -27.28 -24.39
C HIS A 162 -1.69 -27.72 -23.24
N LYS A 163 -1.26 -27.54 -21.98
CA LYS A 163 -2.11 -27.82 -20.81
C LYS A 163 -3.31 -26.89 -20.67
N GLY A 164 -3.23 -25.69 -21.25
CA GLY A 164 -4.30 -24.69 -21.26
C GLY A 164 -5.38 -24.92 -22.32
N LEU A 165 -5.13 -25.79 -23.31
CA LEU A 165 -6.09 -26.13 -24.37
C LEU A 165 -7.39 -26.72 -23.81
N ASN A 166 -8.50 -26.51 -24.53
CA ASN A 166 -9.77 -27.14 -24.16
C ASN A 166 -9.71 -28.64 -24.43
N HIS A 167 -10.61 -29.41 -23.82
CA HIS A 167 -10.60 -30.87 -23.94
C HIS A 167 -10.70 -31.35 -25.40
N SER A 168 -11.44 -30.63 -26.24
CA SER A 168 -11.61 -30.92 -27.68
C SER A 168 -10.40 -30.57 -28.54
N GLU A 169 -9.55 -29.64 -28.09
CA GLU A 169 -8.38 -29.14 -28.84
C GLU A 169 -7.09 -29.83 -28.37
N LYS A 170 -7.17 -30.67 -27.33
CA LYS A 170 -6.02 -31.28 -26.69
C LYS A 170 -5.58 -32.52 -27.44
N PHE A 171 -4.50 -32.38 -28.21
CA PHE A 171 -3.85 -33.49 -28.89
C PHE A 171 -2.99 -34.33 -27.93
N ALA A 172 -2.55 -35.50 -28.40
CA ALA A 172 -1.75 -36.47 -27.64
C ALA A 172 -2.34 -36.83 -26.25
N TYR A 173 -3.67 -36.83 -26.12
CA TYR A 173 -4.32 -37.13 -24.85
C TYR A 173 -4.21 -38.62 -24.52
N LYS A 174 -3.46 -38.94 -23.47
CA LYS A 174 -3.09 -40.33 -23.08
C LYS A 174 -2.27 -41.08 -24.14
N ASP A 175 -1.78 -40.38 -25.15
CA ASP A 175 -0.83 -40.91 -26.13
C ASP A 175 0.58 -40.53 -25.67
N PHE A 176 1.34 -41.53 -25.21
CA PHE A 176 2.71 -41.35 -24.71
C PHE A 176 3.77 -41.69 -25.75
N GLU A 177 3.37 -42.02 -26.98
CA GLU A 177 4.26 -42.29 -28.11
C GLU A 177 4.18 -41.17 -29.17
N TYR A 178 3.38 -40.14 -28.92
CA TYR A 178 3.22 -38.98 -29.79
C TYR A 178 4.57 -38.36 -30.14
N ALA A 179 4.89 -38.31 -31.44
CA ALA A 179 6.05 -37.62 -31.99
C ALA A 179 5.65 -36.22 -32.49
N LEU A 180 6.52 -35.23 -32.27
CA LEU A 180 6.29 -33.86 -32.74
C LEU A 180 6.12 -33.82 -34.26
N VAL A 181 5.04 -33.17 -34.71
CA VAL A 181 4.74 -32.97 -36.14
C VAL A 181 5.31 -31.63 -36.62
N PRO A 182 5.37 -31.35 -37.94
CA PRO A 182 5.89 -30.08 -38.46
C PRO A 182 5.24 -28.83 -37.85
N ASP A 183 3.93 -28.88 -37.58
CA ASP A 183 3.21 -27.77 -36.93
C ASP A 183 3.73 -27.49 -35.50
N ASP A 184 4.08 -28.54 -34.73
CA ASP A 184 4.68 -28.39 -33.40
C ASP A 184 6.05 -27.70 -33.47
N ILE A 185 6.82 -27.99 -34.52
CA ILE A 185 8.14 -27.39 -34.75
C ILE A 185 7.99 -25.88 -35.06
N GLU A 186 6.97 -25.52 -35.84
CA GLU A 186 6.65 -24.11 -36.09
C GLU A 186 6.23 -23.38 -34.80
N GLU A 187 5.47 -24.05 -33.92
CA GLU A 187 5.12 -23.50 -32.61
C GLU A 187 6.35 -23.31 -31.70
N ILE A 188 7.30 -24.24 -31.73
CA ILE A 188 8.58 -24.12 -31.02
C ILE A 188 9.36 -22.91 -31.51
N GLU A 189 9.46 -22.73 -32.82
CA GLU A 189 10.16 -21.58 -33.40
C GLU A 189 9.50 -20.26 -32.98
N LYS A 190 8.17 -20.16 -33.06
CA LYS A 190 7.40 -18.99 -32.59
C LYS A 190 7.64 -18.73 -31.10
N ALA A 191 7.72 -19.77 -30.27
CA ALA A 191 8.00 -19.62 -28.84
C ALA A 191 9.44 -19.15 -28.56
N CYS A 192 10.42 -19.60 -29.33
CA CYS A 192 11.79 -19.10 -29.26
C CYS A 192 11.86 -17.62 -29.64
N VAL A 193 11.21 -17.22 -30.73
CA VAL A 193 11.12 -15.82 -31.17
C VAL A 193 10.49 -14.93 -30.09
N GLY A 194 9.36 -15.35 -29.50
CA GLY A 194 8.68 -14.59 -28.43
C GLY A 194 9.50 -14.45 -27.13
N TYR A 195 10.33 -15.45 -26.80
CA TYR A 195 11.19 -15.42 -25.62
C TYR A 195 12.36 -14.45 -25.76
N PHE A 196 13.10 -14.54 -26.86
CA PHE A 196 14.30 -13.73 -27.09
C PHE A 196 13.99 -12.33 -27.64
N GLY A 197 12.89 -12.19 -28.39
CA GLY A 197 12.55 -11.01 -29.19
C GLY A 197 13.02 -11.17 -30.63
N GLU A 198 12.23 -10.69 -31.61
CA GLU A 198 12.48 -10.89 -33.04
C GLU A 198 13.87 -10.42 -33.49
N LYS A 199 14.26 -9.20 -33.12
CA LYS A 199 15.55 -8.60 -33.54
C LYS A 199 16.73 -9.33 -32.88
N SER A 200 16.58 -9.64 -31.60
CA SER A 200 17.59 -10.39 -30.84
C SER A 200 17.74 -11.81 -31.35
N TRP A 201 16.64 -12.46 -31.74
CA TRP A 201 16.62 -13.80 -32.30
C TRP A 201 17.30 -13.84 -33.67
N ILE A 202 17.03 -12.87 -34.55
CA ILE A 202 17.66 -12.81 -35.88
C ILE A 202 19.19 -12.78 -35.80
N LYS A 203 19.73 -12.07 -34.82
CA LYS A 203 21.18 -11.92 -34.59
C LYS A 203 21.82 -13.12 -33.87
N ASN A 204 21.03 -14.04 -33.34
CA ASN A 204 21.55 -15.19 -32.59
C ASN A 204 22.19 -16.20 -33.55
N LYS A 205 23.43 -16.64 -33.26
CA LYS A 205 24.17 -17.61 -34.09
C LYS A 205 23.79 -19.07 -33.80
N LYS A 206 23.12 -19.35 -32.69
CA LYS A 206 22.78 -20.71 -32.21
C LYS A 206 21.28 -21.07 -32.37
N LYS A 207 20.58 -20.54 -33.38
CA LYS A 207 19.11 -20.69 -33.47
C LYS A 207 18.67 -22.14 -33.62
N GLU A 208 19.28 -22.86 -34.56
CA GLU A 208 18.95 -24.25 -34.86
C GLU A 208 19.20 -25.18 -33.67
N GLU A 209 20.31 -24.97 -32.96
CA GLU A 209 20.66 -25.70 -31.74
C GLU A 209 19.60 -25.48 -30.64
N ILE A 210 19.21 -24.23 -30.40
CA ILE A 210 18.19 -23.90 -29.39
C ILE A 210 16.82 -24.50 -29.75
N ILE A 211 16.38 -24.40 -31.02
CA ILE A 211 15.11 -24.98 -31.47
C ILE A 211 15.12 -26.49 -31.24
N LYS A 212 16.22 -27.16 -31.58
CA LYS A 212 16.38 -28.60 -31.40
C LYS A 212 16.33 -29.01 -29.93
N GLU A 213 17.05 -28.31 -29.05
CA GLU A 213 17.05 -28.61 -27.62
C GLU A 213 15.68 -28.34 -26.95
N VAL A 214 14.99 -27.26 -27.34
CA VAL A 214 13.61 -27.01 -26.90
C VAL A 214 12.66 -28.11 -27.40
N GLY A 215 12.84 -28.55 -28.65
CA GLY A 215 12.08 -29.64 -29.24
C GLY A 215 12.25 -30.95 -28.47
N PHE A 216 13.48 -31.30 -28.08
CA PHE A 216 13.73 -32.49 -27.26
C PHE A 216 13.04 -32.41 -25.89
N GLU A 217 13.16 -31.29 -25.18
CA GLU A 217 12.49 -31.11 -23.88
C GLU A 217 10.96 -31.14 -23.98
N TYR A 218 10.40 -30.67 -25.12
CA TYR A 218 8.97 -30.72 -25.39
C TYR A 218 8.49 -32.12 -25.80
N GLN A 219 9.27 -32.84 -26.61
CA GLN A 219 9.04 -34.24 -26.96
C GLN A 219 9.01 -35.14 -25.72
N ASP A 220 9.99 -34.96 -24.83
CA ASP A 220 10.06 -35.68 -23.55
C ASP A 220 8.82 -35.48 -22.68
N TYR A 221 8.19 -34.31 -22.76
CA TYR A 221 6.93 -34.07 -22.04
C TYR A 221 5.79 -34.95 -22.57
N PHE A 222 5.76 -35.29 -23.85
CA PHE A 222 4.74 -36.20 -24.40
C PHE A 222 4.93 -37.64 -23.95
N HIS A 223 6.19 -38.07 -23.81
CA HIS A 223 6.55 -39.40 -23.31
C HIS A 223 6.39 -39.56 -21.78
N ASP A 224 6.28 -38.46 -21.02
CA ASP A 224 6.09 -38.52 -19.56
C ASP A 224 4.65 -38.89 -19.19
N THR A 225 4.49 -40.05 -18.55
CA THR A 225 3.20 -40.54 -18.00
C THR A 225 2.54 -39.56 -17.03
N LYS A 226 3.33 -38.79 -16.27
CA LYS A 226 2.82 -37.80 -15.30
C LYS A 226 2.54 -36.44 -15.96
N ARG A 227 2.97 -36.23 -17.21
CA ARG A 227 2.88 -34.97 -17.93
C ARG A 227 3.34 -33.79 -17.07
N ALA A 228 4.46 -33.95 -16.37
CA ALA A 228 4.99 -32.93 -15.48
C ALA A 228 5.60 -31.75 -16.24
N TYR A 229 5.70 -30.59 -15.61
CA TYR A 229 6.55 -29.52 -16.13
C TYR A 229 8.03 -29.94 -16.00
N ARG A 230 8.87 -29.51 -16.94
CA ARG A 230 10.31 -29.79 -16.93
C ARG A 230 10.96 -29.07 -15.75
N LYS A 231 11.80 -29.79 -15.01
CA LYS A 231 12.48 -29.25 -13.83
C LYS A 231 13.58 -28.31 -14.26
N PHE A 232 13.69 -27.16 -13.60
CA PHE A 232 14.81 -26.26 -13.83
C PHE A 232 16.13 -26.92 -13.43
N PRO A 233 17.21 -26.66 -14.18
CA PRO A 233 18.52 -27.15 -13.81
C PRO A 233 18.93 -26.47 -12.49
N ASN A 234 19.66 -27.19 -11.65
CA ASN A 234 20.24 -26.62 -10.45
C ASN A 234 21.64 -26.10 -10.79
N PHE A 235 21.84 -24.77 -10.74
CA PHE A 235 23.15 -24.17 -11.03
C PHE A 235 24.25 -24.76 -10.16
N THR A 236 23.95 -25.04 -8.89
CA THR A 236 24.92 -25.59 -7.95
C THR A 236 25.33 -27.02 -8.30
N GLU A 237 24.43 -27.81 -8.89
CA GLU A 237 24.75 -29.16 -9.37
C GLU A 237 25.61 -29.10 -10.64
N ILE A 238 25.19 -28.29 -11.63
CA ILE A 238 25.97 -28.08 -12.87
C ILE A 238 27.40 -27.66 -12.53
N PHE A 239 27.53 -26.64 -11.67
CA PHE A 239 28.84 -26.15 -11.29
C PHE A 239 29.65 -27.20 -10.49
N LYS A 240 29.00 -28.03 -9.66
CA LYS A 240 29.69 -29.13 -8.96
C LYS A 240 30.19 -30.20 -9.92
N ASP A 241 29.42 -30.53 -10.95
CA ASP A 241 29.80 -31.54 -11.92
C ASP A 241 30.90 -31.02 -12.86
N ASP A 242 30.80 -29.77 -13.33
CA ASP A 242 31.87 -29.13 -14.10
C ASP A 242 33.19 -29.04 -13.29
N LEU A 243 33.11 -28.77 -11.98
CA LEU A 243 34.28 -28.81 -11.10
C LEU A 243 34.90 -30.21 -11.04
N LYS A 244 34.11 -31.28 -10.96
CA LYS A 244 34.62 -32.67 -10.95
C LYS A 244 35.28 -33.03 -12.27
N GLU A 245 34.68 -32.65 -13.41
CA GLU A 245 35.25 -32.88 -14.74
C GLU A 245 36.63 -32.23 -14.89
N ASN A 246 36.85 -31.08 -14.23
CA ASN A 246 38.13 -30.38 -14.19
C ASN A 246 39.05 -30.86 -13.04
N GLY A 247 38.79 -32.02 -12.44
CA GLY A 247 39.62 -32.61 -11.39
C GLY A 247 39.54 -31.91 -10.02
N ILE A 248 38.43 -31.23 -9.73
CA ILE A 248 38.18 -30.49 -8.49
C ILE A 248 37.07 -31.16 -7.69
N ASN A 249 37.45 -31.99 -6.72
CA ASN A 249 36.51 -32.67 -5.82
C ASN A 249 36.28 -31.84 -4.53
N LEU A 250 35.03 -31.41 -4.32
CA LEU A 250 34.63 -30.66 -3.13
C LEU A 250 34.32 -31.60 -1.94
N LYS A 251 34.86 -31.32 -0.75
CA LYS A 251 34.56 -32.05 0.50
C LYS A 251 33.24 -31.58 1.16
N GLY A 252 32.15 -31.56 0.40
CA GLY A 252 30.83 -31.18 0.93
C GLY A 252 29.90 -30.52 -0.09
N GLU A 253 28.79 -29.96 0.40
CA GLU A 253 27.79 -29.31 -0.44
C GLU A 253 27.98 -27.79 -0.49
N LEU A 254 27.89 -27.26 -1.71
CA LEU A 254 27.79 -25.85 -2.00
C LEU A 254 26.43 -25.30 -1.55
N TYR A 255 26.42 -24.03 -1.15
CA TYR A 255 25.18 -23.36 -0.77
C TYR A 255 24.34 -23.03 -2.01
N HIS A 256 23.07 -23.45 -2.03
CA HIS A 256 22.13 -23.11 -3.09
C HIS A 256 20.96 -22.27 -2.56
N HIS A 257 20.77 -21.08 -3.14
CA HIS A 257 19.71 -20.15 -2.77
C HIS A 257 18.30 -20.67 -3.10
N SER A 258 18.17 -21.71 -3.92
CA SER A 258 16.89 -22.29 -4.33
C SER A 258 16.43 -23.46 -3.45
N ASN A 259 17.31 -24.03 -2.61
CA ASN A 259 16.92 -24.96 -1.54
C ASN A 259 16.33 -24.20 -0.34
N ARG A 260 15.32 -23.37 -0.60
CA ARG A 260 14.56 -22.72 0.47
C ARG A 260 13.57 -23.73 1.03
N LYS A 261 13.89 -24.26 2.22
CA LYS A 261 12.88 -24.85 3.11
C LYS A 261 11.75 -23.84 3.29
N ASN A 262 10.51 -24.33 3.42
CA ASN A 262 9.37 -23.46 3.62
C ASN A 262 9.63 -22.64 4.90
N ILE A 263 9.36 -21.34 4.85
CA ILE A 263 9.77 -20.39 5.88
C ILE A 263 9.07 -20.68 7.22
N TYR A 264 7.91 -21.32 7.16
CA TYR A 264 7.12 -21.70 8.33
C TYR A 264 7.53 -23.07 8.89
N ASP A 265 8.38 -23.82 8.20
CA ASP A 265 8.82 -25.15 8.64
C ASP A 265 9.52 -25.12 9.99
N ASN A 266 10.23 -24.03 10.31
CA ASN A 266 10.96 -23.88 11.57
C ASN A 266 10.02 -23.66 12.77
N THR A 267 8.72 -23.45 12.52
CA THR A 267 7.70 -23.24 13.56
C THR A 267 6.86 -24.48 13.84
N LEU A 268 7.09 -25.58 13.09
CA LEU A 268 6.40 -26.85 13.28
C LEU A 268 7.11 -27.69 14.36
N GLU A 269 6.33 -28.53 15.02
CA GLU A 269 6.88 -29.56 15.91
C GLU A 269 7.63 -30.60 15.09
N ILE A 270 8.80 -31.01 15.58
CA ILE A 270 9.71 -31.93 14.90
C ILE A 270 9.85 -33.19 15.75
N ASN A 271 9.72 -34.34 15.12
CA ASN A 271 10.17 -35.59 15.71
C ASN A 271 11.70 -35.59 15.74
N HIS A 272 12.30 -35.56 16.93
CA HIS A 272 13.74 -35.49 17.10
C HIS A 272 14.49 -36.76 16.67
N GLU A 273 13.79 -37.88 16.49
CA GLU A 273 14.36 -39.16 16.07
C GLU A 273 14.32 -39.33 14.54
N THR A 274 13.20 -38.99 13.89
CA THR A 274 13.02 -39.15 12.44
C THR A 274 13.27 -37.87 11.63
N GLY A 275 13.25 -36.70 12.29
CA GLY A 275 13.32 -35.39 11.65
C GLY A 275 12.04 -34.97 10.92
N GLU A 276 10.97 -35.77 11.00
CA GLU A 276 9.66 -35.47 10.42
C GLU A 276 8.96 -34.32 11.15
N LYS A 277 8.19 -33.52 10.41
CA LYS A 277 7.49 -32.34 10.94
C LYS A 277 6.00 -32.55 10.85
N TYR A 278 5.27 -32.23 11.92
CA TYR A 278 3.82 -32.41 11.97
C TYR A 278 3.08 -31.09 12.04
N LEU A 279 1.91 -31.06 11.41
CA LEU A 279 0.96 -29.98 11.57
C LEU A 279 0.26 -30.09 12.93
N PRO A 280 -0.12 -28.97 13.55
CA PRO A 280 -0.92 -29.02 14.76
C PRO A 280 -2.29 -29.64 14.47
N THR A 281 -2.86 -30.31 15.47
CA THR A 281 -4.19 -30.90 15.39
C THR A 281 -5.23 -30.04 16.13
N TYR A 282 -6.47 -30.07 15.64
CA TYR A 282 -7.58 -29.43 16.33
C TYR A 282 -7.98 -30.25 17.56
N LYS A 283 -8.03 -29.61 18.72
CA LYS A 283 -8.11 -30.27 20.04
C LYS A 283 -9.24 -31.29 20.18
N ASP A 284 -10.38 -31.04 19.54
CA ASP A 284 -11.59 -31.84 19.73
C ASP A 284 -11.80 -32.89 18.64
N THR A 285 -11.12 -32.79 17.49
CA THR A 285 -11.37 -33.66 16.32
C THR A 285 -10.14 -34.44 15.86
N GLY A 286 -8.92 -34.06 16.29
CA GLY A 286 -7.68 -34.68 15.84
C GLY A 286 -7.27 -34.34 14.39
N ILE A 287 -8.06 -33.52 13.69
CA ILE A 287 -7.81 -33.12 12.30
C ILE A 287 -6.62 -32.16 12.24
N GLU A 288 -5.70 -32.38 11.30
CA GLU A 288 -4.57 -31.48 11.03
C GLU A 288 -5.04 -30.11 10.55
N ILE A 289 -4.47 -29.05 11.10
CA ILE A 289 -4.84 -27.66 10.81
C ILE A 289 -3.61 -26.80 10.58
N LEU A 290 -3.81 -25.62 9.99
CA LEU A 290 -2.70 -24.68 9.79
C LEU A 290 -2.18 -24.11 11.13
N PRO A 291 -0.85 -23.98 11.30
CA PRO A 291 -0.22 -23.47 12.51
C PRO A 291 -0.38 -21.95 12.63
N VAL A 292 0.04 -21.37 13.75
CA VAL A 292 0.07 -19.90 13.89
C VAL A 292 1.01 -19.32 12.82
N PRO A 293 0.59 -18.33 12.00
CA PRO A 293 1.43 -17.73 10.96
C PRO A 293 2.45 -16.76 11.56
N TYR A 294 3.34 -17.27 12.41
CA TYR A 294 4.39 -16.49 13.06
C TYR A 294 5.67 -16.56 12.22
N ILE A 295 6.21 -15.40 11.83
CA ILE A 295 7.49 -15.31 11.15
C ILE A 295 8.29 -14.16 11.76
N ASP A 296 9.54 -14.42 12.11
CA ASP A 296 10.43 -13.38 12.66
C ASP A 296 10.78 -12.28 11.64
N SER A 297 10.76 -12.61 10.34
CA SER A 297 11.13 -11.72 9.24
C SER A 297 10.09 -10.63 8.94
N ILE A 298 8.80 -10.84 9.24
CA ILE A 298 7.73 -9.85 9.02
C ILE A 298 7.12 -9.41 10.34
N LYS A 299 7.57 -8.26 10.84
CA LYS A 299 6.99 -7.59 12.02
C LYS A 299 5.93 -6.56 11.63
N ASN A 300 4.98 -6.92 10.76
CA ASN A 300 3.89 -6.04 10.37
C ASN A 300 2.56 -6.48 11.03
N PRO A 301 1.98 -5.66 11.94
CA PRO A 301 0.72 -6.00 12.61
C PRO A 301 -0.46 -6.24 11.67
N MET A 302 -0.51 -5.56 10.51
CA MET A 302 -1.59 -5.75 9.53
C MET A 302 -1.48 -7.10 8.83
N PHE A 303 -0.27 -7.50 8.42
CA PHE A 303 -0.03 -8.82 7.85
C PHE A 303 -0.41 -9.93 8.82
N ASN A 304 0.09 -9.85 10.06
CA ASN A 304 -0.18 -10.85 11.09
C ASN A 304 -1.68 -10.93 11.39
N LYS A 305 -2.38 -9.79 11.40
CA LYS A 305 -3.84 -9.76 11.55
C LYS A 305 -4.54 -10.45 10.37
N SER A 306 -4.18 -10.12 9.13
CA SER A 306 -4.79 -10.73 7.94
C SER A 306 -4.54 -12.24 7.88
N MET A 307 -3.30 -12.68 8.12
CA MET A 307 -2.96 -14.11 8.16
C MET A 307 -3.67 -14.85 9.29
N SER A 308 -3.85 -14.20 10.45
CA SER A 308 -4.62 -14.79 11.56
C SER A 308 -6.10 -14.95 11.23
N ILE A 309 -6.69 -14.02 10.46
CA ILE A 309 -8.07 -14.13 10.00
C ILE A 309 -8.18 -15.23 8.94
N LEU A 310 -7.25 -15.27 7.98
CA LEU A 310 -7.17 -16.30 6.96
C LEU A 310 -7.06 -17.70 7.59
N ARG A 311 -6.13 -17.88 8.53
CA ARG A 311 -5.96 -19.13 9.28
C ARG A 311 -7.27 -19.57 9.92
N LYS A 312 -7.96 -18.67 10.61
CA LYS A 312 -9.22 -19.00 11.28
C LYS A 312 -10.24 -19.50 10.26
N LEU A 313 -10.48 -18.74 9.20
CA LEU A 313 -11.42 -19.12 8.16
C LEU A 313 -11.09 -20.51 7.58
N ILE A 314 -9.84 -20.71 7.17
CA ILE A 314 -9.41 -21.97 6.55
C ILE A 314 -9.50 -23.14 7.53
N ASN A 315 -9.06 -22.97 8.78
CA ASN A 315 -9.14 -24.06 9.76
C ASN A 315 -10.59 -24.43 10.08
N GLU A 316 -11.51 -23.46 10.14
CA GLU A 316 -12.95 -23.78 10.30
C GLU A 316 -13.48 -24.57 9.10
N LEU A 317 -13.10 -24.21 7.87
CA LEU A 317 -13.48 -24.96 6.66
C LEU A 317 -12.90 -26.38 6.63
N ILE A 318 -11.65 -26.55 7.08
CA ILE A 318 -11.00 -27.87 7.19
C ILE A 318 -11.74 -28.73 8.23
N VAL A 319 -12.02 -28.17 9.41
CA VAL A 319 -12.71 -28.90 10.49
C VAL A 319 -14.15 -29.24 10.10
N ALA A 320 -14.83 -28.37 9.34
CA ALA A 320 -16.16 -28.64 8.79
C ALA A 320 -16.15 -29.70 7.66
N GLY A 321 -14.99 -30.10 7.16
CA GLY A 321 -14.85 -31.03 6.03
C GLY A 321 -15.25 -30.43 4.69
N GLU A 322 -15.34 -29.11 4.58
CA GLU A 322 -15.66 -28.41 3.32
C GLU A 322 -14.45 -28.30 2.39
N VAL A 323 -13.23 -28.40 2.93
CA VAL A 323 -11.97 -28.35 2.17
C VAL A 323 -10.99 -29.41 2.67
N ASP A 324 -10.16 -29.92 1.76
CA ASP A 324 -9.12 -30.93 1.99
C ASP A 324 -7.77 -30.50 1.39
N ASP A 325 -6.75 -31.37 1.51
CA ASP A 325 -5.39 -31.12 1.02
C ASP A 325 -5.29 -30.99 -0.52
N ASN A 326 -6.24 -31.56 -1.26
CA ASN A 326 -6.31 -31.54 -2.72
C ASN A 326 -7.11 -30.36 -3.27
N THR A 327 -7.84 -29.66 -2.40
CA THR A 327 -8.64 -28.48 -2.71
C THR A 327 -7.75 -27.37 -3.27
N GLU A 328 -8.22 -26.74 -4.34
CA GLU A 328 -7.51 -25.66 -4.99
C GLU A 328 -7.79 -24.32 -4.32
N ILE A 329 -6.73 -23.69 -3.80
CA ILE A 329 -6.82 -22.42 -3.10
C ILE A 329 -6.25 -21.29 -3.97
N ILE A 330 -7.10 -20.33 -4.28
CA ILE A 330 -6.76 -19.12 -5.03
C ILE A 330 -6.88 -17.93 -4.08
N VAL A 331 -5.78 -17.18 -3.91
CA VAL A 331 -5.78 -16.00 -3.03
C VAL A 331 -5.39 -14.76 -3.81
N GLU A 332 -6.18 -13.69 -3.65
CA GLU A 332 -5.74 -12.33 -3.98
C GLU A 332 -5.31 -11.64 -2.69
N LEU A 333 -4.07 -11.13 -2.67
CA LEU A 333 -3.58 -10.35 -1.55
C LEU A 333 -3.43 -8.87 -1.92
N ALA A 334 -3.47 -8.04 -0.88
CA ALA A 334 -3.30 -6.61 -1.04
C ALA A 334 -1.90 -6.28 -1.59
N ARG A 335 -1.88 -5.38 -2.59
CA ARG A 335 -0.73 -5.06 -3.43
C ARG A 335 0.59 -4.81 -2.67
N GLU A 336 0.60 -4.19 -1.48
CA GLU A 336 1.84 -3.98 -0.72
C GLU A 336 1.57 -3.72 0.78
N LEU A 337 2.51 -4.12 1.66
CA LEU A 337 2.49 -3.81 3.09
C LEU A 337 2.99 -2.39 3.28
N ASN A 338 2.11 -1.44 3.01
CA ASN A 338 2.45 -0.03 3.07
C ASN A 338 2.50 0.44 4.53
N ASP A 339 3.59 1.10 4.90
CA ASP A 339 3.66 1.84 6.16
C ASP A 339 2.65 3.00 6.17
N ASN A 340 2.42 3.60 7.35
CA ASN A 340 1.43 4.67 7.50
C ASN A 340 1.73 5.87 6.59
N ASN A 341 3.01 6.20 6.37
CA ASN A 341 3.42 7.33 5.56
C ASN A 341 3.23 7.04 4.06
N LYS A 342 3.56 5.83 3.60
CA LYS A 342 3.30 5.39 2.23
C LYS A 342 1.80 5.30 1.94
N ARG A 343 0.98 4.86 2.91
CA ARG A 343 -0.49 4.91 2.78
C ARG A 343 -1.02 6.33 2.64
N ALA A 344 -0.58 7.26 3.48
CA ALA A 344 -0.94 8.67 3.36
C ALA A 344 -0.52 9.27 2.01
N ALA A 345 0.66 8.88 1.49
CA ALA A 345 1.11 9.31 0.17
C ALA A 345 0.24 8.74 -0.97
N ILE A 346 -0.14 7.45 -0.89
CA ILE A 346 -1.04 6.81 -1.86
C ILE A 346 -2.43 7.46 -1.82
N GLU A 347 -2.96 7.69 -0.62
CA GLU A 347 -4.25 8.36 -0.41
C GLU A 347 -4.21 9.78 -0.99
N ARG A 348 -3.16 10.56 -0.70
CA ARG A 348 -2.94 11.86 -1.32
C ARG A 348 -2.94 11.78 -2.85
N TYR A 349 -2.20 10.82 -3.40
CA TYR A 349 -2.12 10.62 -4.85
C TYR A 349 -3.47 10.23 -5.47
N GLN A 350 -4.25 9.39 -4.80
CA GLN A 350 -5.59 8.97 -5.23
C GLN A 350 -6.61 10.12 -5.12
N ASN A 351 -6.60 10.85 -4.00
CA ASN A 351 -7.48 11.98 -3.75
C ASN A 351 -7.19 13.12 -4.74
N LEU A 352 -5.92 13.43 -5.02
CA LEU A 352 -5.58 14.44 -6.02
C LEU A 352 -6.14 14.07 -7.41
N ARG A 353 -5.99 12.80 -7.83
CA ARG A 353 -6.56 12.34 -9.10
C ARG A 353 -8.08 12.34 -9.09
N LYS A 354 -8.71 11.95 -7.98
CA LYS A 354 -10.17 12.02 -7.81
C LYS A 354 -10.66 13.47 -7.95
N ASN A 355 -10.05 14.40 -7.22
CA ASN A 355 -10.39 15.82 -7.26
C ASN A 355 -10.16 16.41 -8.66
N ASN A 356 -9.06 16.04 -9.32
CA ASN A 356 -8.81 16.45 -10.70
C ASN A 356 -9.93 15.94 -11.64
N ARG A 357 -10.34 14.68 -11.51
CA ARG A 357 -11.47 14.13 -12.28
C ARG A 357 -12.79 14.80 -11.97
N GLU A 358 -13.03 15.21 -10.72
CA GLU A 358 -14.21 15.99 -10.36
C GLU A 358 -14.19 17.37 -11.02
N LYS A 359 -13.06 18.07 -10.99
CA LYS A 359 -12.88 19.33 -11.74
C LYS A 359 -13.09 19.13 -13.23
N TYR A 360 -12.58 18.05 -13.81
CA TYR A 360 -12.79 17.74 -15.23
C TYR A 360 -14.26 17.45 -15.52
N ARG A 361 -14.97 16.79 -14.60
CA ARG A 361 -16.41 16.55 -14.73
C ARG A 361 -17.20 17.84 -14.67
N GLU A 362 -16.88 18.73 -13.72
CA GLU A 362 -17.49 20.05 -13.61
C GLU A 362 -17.25 20.86 -14.89
N PHE A 363 -16.01 20.88 -15.37
CA PHE A 363 -15.66 21.49 -16.65
C PHE A 363 -16.48 20.91 -17.82
N LEU A 364 -16.60 19.58 -17.93
CA LEU A 364 -17.39 18.95 -19.00
C LEU A 364 -18.88 19.28 -18.90
N LYS A 365 -19.42 19.43 -17.68
CA LYS A 365 -20.80 19.88 -17.47
C LYS A 365 -20.98 21.34 -17.87
N GLU A 366 -20.07 22.21 -17.46
CA GLU A 366 -20.08 23.62 -17.87
C GLU A 366 -19.94 23.76 -19.39
N PHE A 367 -19.01 23.03 -20.01
CA PHE A 367 -18.81 23.02 -21.45
C PHE A 367 -20.10 22.61 -22.18
N LYS A 368 -20.73 21.50 -21.78
CA LYS A 368 -22.03 21.04 -22.33
C LYS A 368 -23.15 22.06 -22.14
N ASN A 369 -23.16 22.79 -21.03
CA ASN A 369 -24.19 23.81 -20.76
C ASN A 369 -23.95 25.12 -21.54
N ARG A 370 -22.69 25.49 -21.79
CA ARG A 370 -22.28 26.74 -22.47
C ARG A 370 -22.41 26.69 -23.99
N GLU A 371 -22.47 25.51 -24.61
CA GLU A 371 -22.83 25.39 -26.03
C GLU A 371 -24.28 25.81 -26.34
N ASN A 372 -25.06 26.15 -25.30
CA ASN A 372 -26.43 26.62 -25.43
C ASN A 372 -26.66 28.11 -25.07
N ILE A 373 -25.65 29.00 -25.03
CA ILE A 373 -25.75 30.49 -25.20
C ILE A 373 -24.35 31.17 -25.01
N ASN A 374 -24.10 32.23 -25.81
CA ASN A 374 -22.95 33.16 -25.80
C ASN A 374 -22.26 33.40 -24.44
N LEU A 375 -20.92 33.29 -24.42
CA LEU A 375 -20.06 33.68 -23.30
C LEU A 375 -19.69 35.17 -23.35
N ASN A 376 -19.97 35.90 -22.26
CA ASN A 376 -19.34 37.19 -21.96
C ASN A 376 -18.03 36.93 -21.20
N VAL A 377 -16.93 37.48 -21.70
CA VAL A 377 -15.54 37.17 -21.32
C VAL A 377 -15.13 37.80 -19.97
N GLU A 378 -15.86 38.81 -19.47
CA GLU A 378 -15.43 39.58 -18.30
C GLU A 378 -15.79 38.99 -16.93
N GLU A 379 -16.78 38.08 -16.82
CA GLU A 379 -17.25 37.61 -15.50
C GLU A 379 -16.55 36.35 -14.97
N SER A 380 -15.71 35.67 -15.77
CA SER A 380 -15.16 34.34 -15.44
C SER A 380 -13.65 34.32 -15.16
N ILE A 381 -13.10 35.41 -14.61
CA ILE A 381 -11.65 35.64 -14.47
C ILE A 381 -10.95 34.61 -13.56
N SER A 382 -11.63 34.02 -12.57
CA SER A 382 -11.01 33.02 -11.67
C SER A 382 -10.95 31.59 -12.23
N ALA A 383 -11.78 31.27 -13.24
CA ALA A 383 -11.65 30.02 -14.02
C ALA A 383 -10.59 30.15 -15.14
N PHE A 384 -10.12 31.38 -15.37
CA PHE A 384 -9.24 31.80 -16.47
C PHE A 384 -7.74 31.60 -16.17
N GLU A 385 -7.32 31.48 -14.90
CA GLU A 385 -5.91 31.24 -14.53
C GLU A 385 -5.37 29.87 -14.98
N LEU A 386 -6.25 28.91 -15.31
CA LEU A 386 -5.85 27.64 -15.93
C LEU A 386 -5.88 27.71 -17.47
N TRP A 387 -6.52 28.73 -18.03
CA TRP A 387 -6.76 28.88 -19.46
C TRP A 387 -5.69 29.78 -20.13
N SER A 388 -5.10 30.73 -19.38
CA SER A 388 -4.13 31.69 -19.93
C SER A 388 -2.79 31.08 -20.37
N GLU A 389 -2.46 29.83 -20.02
CA GLU A 389 -1.22 29.19 -20.49
C GLU A 389 -1.36 28.44 -21.82
N GLN A 390 -2.58 28.19 -22.32
CA GLN A 390 -2.79 27.50 -23.61
C GLN A 390 -4.10 27.92 -24.30
N THR A 391 -4.06 29.06 -24.99
CA THR A 391 -5.05 29.41 -26.02
C THR A 391 -4.33 29.93 -27.26
N PHE A 392 -4.43 29.18 -28.36
CA PHE A 392 -4.26 29.73 -29.70
C PHE A 392 -5.67 29.95 -30.28
N GLU A 393 -5.91 31.11 -30.88
CA GLU A 393 -7.20 31.49 -31.47
C GLU A 393 -7.44 30.84 -32.86
N GLU A 394 -6.37 30.43 -33.56
CA GLU A 394 -6.43 29.82 -34.90
C GLU A 394 -5.29 28.79 -35.11
N THR A 395 -5.57 27.69 -35.83
CA THR A 395 -4.56 26.70 -36.28
C THR A 395 -4.79 26.35 -37.75
N ASN A 396 -3.75 25.87 -38.46
CA ASN A 396 -3.91 25.38 -39.83
C ASN A 396 -4.09 23.85 -39.87
N ASP A 397 -4.99 23.35 -40.72
CA ASP A 397 -5.20 21.92 -40.98
C ASP A 397 -4.14 21.32 -41.92
N GLU A 398 -4.34 20.04 -42.26
CA GLU A 398 -3.49 19.25 -43.16
C GLU A 398 -3.41 19.75 -44.61
N ASN A 399 -4.20 20.76 -44.99
CA ASN A 399 -4.17 21.43 -46.30
C ASN A 399 -3.76 22.92 -46.19
N GLY A 400 -3.29 23.36 -45.02
CA GLY A 400 -2.91 24.76 -44.77
C GLY A 400 -4.08 25.71 -44.51
N LYS A 401 -5.28 25.21 -44.23
CA LYS A 401 -6.48 26.03 -44.02
C LYS A 401 -6.65 26.41 -42.55
N ARG A 402 -6.95 27.69 -42.27
CA ARG A 402 -7.23 28.20 -40.92
C ARG A 402 -8.51 27.57 -40.36
N ILE A 403 -8.39 26.92 -39.21
CA ILE A 403 -9.47 26.34 -38.43
C ILE A 403 -9.68 27.20 -37.17
N SER A 404 -10.93 27.60 -36.93
CA SER A 404 -11.39 28.17 -35.66
C SER A 404 -12.24 27.14 -34.91
N ASN A 405 -12.34 27.32 -33.59
CA ASN A 405 -12.83 26.31 -32.65
C ASN A 405 -14.38 26.14 -32.65
N LYS A 406 -15.01 26.04 -33.83
CA LYS A 406 -16.46 25.87 -33.98
C LYS A 406 -16.82 24.68 -34.87
N GLY A 407 -17.45 23.68 -34.24
CA GLY A 407 -18.36 22.73 -34.91
C GLY A 407 -17.84 21.31 -35.06
N HIS A 408 -18.40 20.40 -34.25
CA HIS A 408 -18.91 19.05 -34.57
C HIS A 408 -18.92 18.21 -33.27
N ILE A 409 -20.10 17.82 -32.78
CA ILE A 409 -20.20 16.97 -31.58
C ILE A 409 -21.26 15.88 -31.79
N GLU A 410 -20.80 14.65 -31.90
CA GLU A 410 -21.52 13.51 -31.31
C GLU A 410 -20.94 13.28 -29.91
N ILE A 411 -21.80 13.31 -28.88
CA ILE A 411 -21.37 13.31 -27.48
C ILE A 411 -20.94 11.89 -27.08
N LEU A 412 -19.64 11.68 -26.88
CA LEU A 412 -19.12 10.47 -26.22
C LEU A 412 -19.59 10.37 -24.76
N ASN A 413 -19.69 9.14 -24.25
CA ASN A 413 -20.02 8.82 -22.85
C ASN A 413 -19.10 9.59 -21.86
N GLU A 414 -19.67 10.16 -20.79
CA GLU A 414 -19.03 11.09 -19.84
C GLU A 414 -17.68 10.56 -19.29
N LYS A 415 -17.56 9.24 -19.13
CA LYS A 415 -16.36 8.60 -18.57
C LYS A 415 -15.22 8.43 -19.58
N ALA A 416 -15.52 8.17 -20.84
CA ALA A 416 -14.52 8.12 -21.91
C ALA A 416 -13.90 9.52 -22.11
N ALA A 417 -14.73 10.57 -22.01
CA ALA A 417 -14.31 11.96 -22.05
C ALA A 417 -13.30 12.31 -20.93
N LEU A 418 -13.56 11.88 -19.68
CA LEU A 418 -12.64 12.14 -18.56
C LEU A 418 -11.24 11.54 -18.78
N LYS A 419 -11.16 10.32 -19.32
CA LYS A 419 -9.88 9.65 -19.54
C LYS A 419 -9.09 10.28 -20.69
N ARG A 420 -9.77 10.64 -21.78
CA ARG A 420 -9.19 11.41 -22.89
C ARG A 420 -8.63 12.74 -22.40
N TYR A 421 -9.39 13.45 -21.57
CA TYR A 421 -8.96 14.72 -20.99
C TYR A 421 -7.74 14.59 -20.06
N GLU A 422 -7.70 13.57 -19.20
CA GLU A 422 -6.55 13.31 -18.32
C GLU A 422 -5.26 13.08 -19.13
N LEU A 423 -5.34 12.31 -20.23
CA LEU A 423 -4.21 12.06 -21.14
C LEU A 423 -3.83 13.30 -21.97
N TRP A 424 -4.82 14.05 -22.46
CA TRP A 424 -4.61 15.27 -23.22
C TRP A 424 -3.88 16.35 -22.41
N MET A 425 -4.27 16.54 -21.14
CA MET A 425 -3.58 17.43 -20.20
C MET A 425 -2.13 16.99 -19.95
N GLU A 426 -1.90 15.69 -19.79
CA GLU A 426 -0.55 15.14 -19.62
C GLU A 426 0.34 15.39 -20.84
N GLN A 427 -0.24 15.33 -22.03
CA GLN A 427 0.40 15.62 -23.32
C GLN A 427 0.45 17.12 -23.67
N LYS A 428 -0.05 18.00 -22.79
CA LYS A 428 -0.13 19.45 -23.02
C LYS A 428 -0.85 19.81 -24.33
N GLY A 429 -1.85 19.00 -24.68
CA GLY A 429 -2.64 19.15 -25.89
C GLY A 429 -1.95 18.81 -27.21
N GLN A 430 -0.73 18.26 -27.19
CA GLN A 430 -0.01 17.84 -28.39
C GLN A 430 -0.07 16.33 -28.60
N CYS A 431 -0.36 15.87 -29.81
CA CYS A 431 -0.27 14.46 -30.15
C CYS A 431 1.20 14.01 -30.12
N MET A 432 1.52 12.99 -29.31
CA MET A 432 2.89 12.46 -29.23
C MET A 432 3.38 11.82 -30.53
N TYR A 433 2.46 11.28 -31.32
CA TYR A 433 2.77 10.55 -32.54
C TYR A 433 2.96 11.45 -33.75
N THR A 434 2.07 12.42 -33.96
CA THR A 434 2.07 13.27 -35.15
C THR A 434 2.71 14.64 -34.92
N GLY A 435 2.85 15.06 -33.65
CA GLY A 435 3.28 16.41 -33.27
C GLY A 435 2.22 17.50 -33.47
N LYS A 436 1.08 17.17 -34.07
CA LYS A 436 -0.04 18.11 -34.27
C LYS A 436 -0.74 18.42 -32.95
N MET A 437 -1.24 19.64 -32.81
CA MET A 437 -2.06 20.04 -31.65
C MET A 437 -3.46 19.42 -31.76
N ILE A 438 -4.01 19.02 -30.63
CA ILE A 438 -5.37 18.48 -30.50
C ILE A 438 -6.19 19.55 -29.79
N SER A 439 -7.19 20.12 -30.44
CA SER A 439 -8.12 21.06 -29.79
C SER A 439 -9.04 20.31 -28.82
N ILE A 440 -9.63 21.04 -27.86
CA ILE A 440 -10.59 20.45 -26.91
C ILE A 440 -11.83 19.88 -27.62
N THR A 441 -12.29 20.53 -28.69
CA THR A 441 -13.42 20.09 -29.51
C THR A 441 -13.07 18.80 -30.24
N GLN A 442 -11.87 18.76 -30.83
CA GLN A 442 -11.36 17.58 -31.54
C GLN A 442 -11.08 16.39 -30.61
N LEU A 443 -10.68 16.64 -29.36
CA LEU A 443 -10.44 15.59 -28.36
C LEU A 443 -11.65 14.66 -28.16
N PHE A 444 -12.86 15.22 -28.25
CA PHE A 444 -14.10 14.47 -28.08
C PHE A 444 -14.73 14.00 -29.39
N SER A 445 -14.08 14.25 -30.54
CA SER A 445 -14.52 13.73 -31.83
C SER A 445 -14.06 12.27 -32.04
N ASN A 446 -14.53 11.67 -33.14
CA ASN A 446 -14.10 10.35 -33.62
C ASN A 446 -12.69 10.38 -34.26
N ASP A 447 -12.11 11.57 -34.45
CA ASP A 447 -10.77 11.75 -35.03
C ASP A 447 -9.65 11.52 -34.03
N ILE A 448 -9.98 11.42 -32.74
CA ILE A 448 -9.04 11.13 -31.66
C ILE A 448 -9.39 9.80 -31.01
N ASP A 449 -8.37 8.95 -30.86
CA ASP A 449 -8.43 7.68 -30.15
C ASP A 449 -7.56 7.72 -28.89
N ILE A 450 -7.90 6.87 -27.92
CA ILE A 450 -6.95 6.48 -26.87
C ILE A 450 -6.09 5.39 -27.46
N MET A 451 -4.83 5.70 -27.71
CA MET A 451 -3.85 4.83 -28.33
C MET A 451 -3.06 4.10 -27.24
N HIS A 452 -2.82 2.82 -27.46
CA HIS A 452 -1.92 2.04 -26.61
C HIS A 452 -0.50 2.14 -27.18
N THR A 453 0.46 2.53 -26.33
CA THR A 453 1.87 2.65 -26.73
C THR A 453 2.44 1.29 -27.14
N ILE A 454 2.18 0.27 -26.31
CA ILE A 454 2.42 -1.13 -26.66
C ILE A 454 1.05 -1.78 -26.91
N PRO A 455 0.82 -2.40 -28.08
CA PRO A 455 -0.44 -3.07 -28.42
C PRO A 455 -0.87 -4.10 -27.36
N ARG A 456 -2.17 -4.19 -27.08
CA ARG A 456 -2.67 -5.02 -25.97
C ARG A 456 -2.56 -6.52 -26.20
N TRP A 457 -2.58 -6.96 -27.46
CA TRP A 457 -2.35 -8.36 -27.79
C TRP A 457 -0.92 -8.82 -27.43
N LEU A 458 0.04 -7.89 -27.46
CA LEU A 458 1.45 -8.13 -27.12
C LEU A 458 1.70 -7.91 -25.62
N LEU A 459 1.18 -6.81 -25.07
CA LEU A 459 1.24 -6.49 -23.64
C LEU A 459 -0.19 -6.20 -23.13
N PRO A 460 -0.86 -7.16 -22.47
CA PRO A 460 -2.24 -7.01 -21.99
C PRO A 460 -2.32 -6.06 -20.78
N ASP A 461 -2.05 -4.76 -21.01
CA ASP A 461 -1.95 -3.71 -20.01
C ASP A 461 -2.77 -2.48 -20.40
N ASN A 462 -3.64 -2.07 -19.47
CA ASN A 462 -4.56 -0.93 -19.59
C ASN A 462 -4.23 0.22 -18.63
N THR A 463 -3.02 0.25 -18.08
CA THR A 463 -2.57 1.36 -17.24
C THR A 463 -2.41 2.64 -18.05
N MET A 464 -2.55 3.79 -17.38
CA MET A 464 -2.31 5.12 -17.98
C MET A 464 -0.88 5.28 -18.55
N ALA A 465 0.08 4.49 -18.06
CA ALA A 465 1.45 4.48 -18.58
C ALA A 465 1.54 3.88 -19.99
N ASN A 466 0.59 3.00 -20.36
CA ASN A 466 0.50 2.45 -21.71
C ASN A 466 -0.39 3.26 -22.66
N MET A 467 -0.96 4.39 -22.22
CA MET A 467 -2.02 5.07 -22.96
C MET A 467 -1.66 6.51 -23.28
N THR A 468 -2.06 6.96 -24.45
CA THR A 468 -1.93 8.33 -24.94
C THR A 468 -3.16 8.69 -25.77
N VAL A 469 -3.41 9.97 -25.98
CA VAL A 469 -4.35 10.45 -27.00
C VAL A 469 -3.60 10.77 -28.27
N GLY A 470 -4.19 10.41 -29.40
CA GLY A 470 -3.66 10.76 -30.71
C GLY A 470 -4.67 10.53 -31.82
N PHE A 471 -4.28 10.85 -33.06
CA PHE A 471 -5.19 10.85 -34.20
C PHE A 471 -5.56 9.42 -34.62
N SER A 472 -6.87 9.17 -34.75
CA SER A 472 -7.43 7.87 -35.13
C SER A 472 -6.90 7.37 -36.48
N LYS A 473 -6.63 8.28 -37.44
CA LYS A 473 -5.98 7.97 -38.72
C LYS A 473 -4.58 7.38 -38.52
N TYR A 474 -3.76 8.02 -37.69
CA TYR A 474 -2.42 7.52 -37.37
C TYR A 474 -2.48 6.14 -36.69
N ASN A 475 -3.41 5.98 -35.74
CA ASN A 475 -3.61 4.72 -35.02
C ASN A 475 -3.97 3.57 -35.98
N ARG A 476 -4.92 3.80 -36.90
CA ARG A 476 -5.42 2.76 -37.83
C ARG A 476 -4.48 2.47 -38.99
N ASP A 477 -3.78 3.47 -39.51
CA ASP A 477 -3.10 3.34 -40.80
C ASP A 477 -1.60 3.12 -40.64
N LEU A 478 -0.96 3.81 -39.69
CA LEU A 478 0.49 3.77 -39.50
C LEU A 478 0.91 2.93 -38.28
N GLN A 479 0.41 3.27 -37.08
CA GLN A 479 0.82 2.57 -35.86
C GLN A 479 0.31 1.14 -35.89
N LYS A 480 -1.00 0.90 -36.03
CA LYS A 480 -1.60 -0.44 -36.00
C LYS A 480 -1.09 -1.24 -34.80
N GLU A 481 -0.40 -2.35 -35.07
CA GLU A 481 0.22 -3.24 -34.09
C GLU A 481 1.72 -2.97 -33.89
N LYS A 482 2.24 -1.86 -34.39
CA LYS A 482 3.65 -1.45 -34.27
C LYS A 482 3.91 -0.67 -32.98
N LEU A 483 5.13 -0.82 -32.47
CA LEU A 483 5.70 0.02 -31.43
C LEU A 483 6.05 1.41 -31.99
N PRO A 484 6.16 2.46 -31.14
CA PRO A 484 6.54 3.79 -31.61
C PRO A 484 7.86 3.80 -32.40
N LYS A 485 8.89 3.07 -31.93
CA LYS A 485 10.18 2.93 -32.63
C LYS A 485 10.13 2.21 -33.97
N GLN A 486 9.05 1.47 -34.25
CA GLN A 486 8.83 0.79 -35.52
C GLN A 486 8.01 1.63 -36.49
N CYS A 487 7.54 2.82 -36.07
CA CYS A 487 6.85 3.76 -36.93
C CYS A 487 7.88 4.59 -37.70
N ASP A 488 7.60 4.83 -38.98
CA ASP A 488 8.54 5.48 -39.90
C ASP A 488 8.91 6.90 -39.45
N ASN A 489 8.00 7.57 -38.73
CA ASN A 489 8.20 8.92 -38.21
C ASN A 489 8.78 8.97 -36.78
N TYR A 490 9.47 7.94 -36.31
CA TYR A 490 10.04 7.96 -34.95
C TYR A 490 11.17 8.98 -34.80
N SER A 491 12.18 8.91 -35.68
CA SER A 491 13.37 9.78 -35.63
C SER A 491 13.40 10.84 -36.74
N VAL A 492 12.51 10.75 -37.73
CA VAL A 492 12.44 11.69 -38.86
C VAL A 492 11.00 12.18 -39.06
N ASP A 493 10.87 13.34 -39.68
CA ASP A 493 9.58 13.87 -40.11
C ASP A 493 9.14 13.13 -41.38
N VAL A 494 7.88 12.73 -41.44
CA VAL A 494 7.31 12.01 -42.59
C VAL A 494 6.08 12.76 -43.09
N ASP A 495 6.08 13.09 -44.37
CA ASP A 495 4.98 13.81 -44.99
C ASP A 495 3.66 13.02 -44.88
N GLY A 496 2.57 13.73 -44.61
CA GLY A 496 1.25 13.14 -44.31
C GLY A 496 1.09 12.54 -42.90
N TRP A 497 2.16 12.14 -42.21
CA TRP A 497 2.10 11.46 -40.90
C TRP A 497 2.56 12.31 -39.71
N GLY A 498 3.33 13.37 -39.97
CA GLY A 498 3.73 14.38 -38.99
C GLY A 498 5.21 14.33 -38.62
N THR A 499 5.58 15.11 -37.60
CA THR A 499 6.98 15.29 -37.20
C THR A 499 7.48 14.15 -36.30
N SER A 500 8.80 14.06 -36.14
CA SER A 500 9.51 13.03 -35.37
C SER A 500 9.07 12.91 -33.91
N ILE A 501 8.85 11.68 -33.44
CA ILE A 501 8.41 11.37 -32.06
C ILE A 501 9.50 11.65 -31.03
N GLU A 502 10.74 11.29 -31.35
CA GLU A 502 11.88 11.30 -30.42
C GLU A 502 12.10 12.65 -29.70
N PRO A 503 12.11 13.82 -30.37
CA PRO A 503 12.29 15.11 -29.71
C PRO A 503 11.21 15.45 -28.68
N ARG A 504 9.96 14.97 -28.87
CA ARG A 504 8.85 15.25 -27.95
C ARG A 504 8.98 14.50 -26.62
N LEU A 505 9.66 13.35 -26.63
CA LEU A 505 9.93 12.58 -25.42
C LEU A 505 10.82 13.35 -24.43
N GLU A 506 11.58 14.34 -24.88
CA GLU A 506 12.40 15.18 -24.00
C GLU A 506 11.58 15.97 -22.97
N ILE A 507 10.33 16.33 -23.29
CA ILE A 507 9.43 16.99 -22.32
C ILE A 507 9.12 16.02 -21.17
N TRP A 508 8.85 14.76 -21.49
CA TRP A 508 8.58 13.73 -20.49
C TRP A 508 9.83 13.33 -19.72
N LYS A 509 11.00 13.26 -20.38
CA LYS A 509 12.30 13.03 -19.71
C LYS A 509 12.60 14.14 -18.71
N LYS A 510 12.35 15.41 -19.06
CA LYS A 510 12.47 16.56 -18.13
C LYS A 510 11.54 16.42 -16.92
N GLU A 511 10.28 16.05 -17.10
CA GLU A 511 9.37 15.80 -15.97
C GLU A 511 9.82 14.60 -15.11
N ARG A 512 10.25 13.49 -15.72
CA ARG A 512 10.86 12.34 -15.01
C ARG A 512 12.04 12.79 -14.15
N ASP A 513 12.95 13.58 -14.71
CA ASP A 513 14.18 13.99 -14.04
C ASP A 513 13.92 15.00 -12.92
N LYS A 514 12.91 15.86 -13.07
CA LYS A 514 12.36 16.68 -11.98
C LYS A 514 11.85 15.82 -10.82
N TRP A 515 11.04 14.78 -11.09
CA TRP A 515 10.57 13.86 -10.04
C TRP A 515 11.71 13.06 -9.42
N LYS A 516 12.72 12.68 -10.20
CA LYS A 516 13.95 12.02 -9.73
C LYS A 516 14.71 12.92 -8.76
N SER A 517 14.93 14.17 -9.12
CA SER A 517 15.58 15.17 -8.25
C SER A 517 14.80 15.39 -6.95
N LEU A 518 13.48 15.56 -7.03
CA LEU A 518 12.61 15.69 -5.85
C LEU A 518 12.68 14.46 -4.95
N PHE A 519 12.63 13.26 -5.53
CA PHE A 519 12.76 12.00 -4.80
C PHE A 519 14.11 11.90 -4.08
N GLU A 520 15.22 12.14 -4.78
CA GLU A 520 16.57 12.10 -4.21
C GLU A 520 16.73 13.13 -3.08
N SER A 521 16.18 14.33 -3.24
CA SER A 521 16.23 15.40 -2.22
C SER A 521 15.56 15.02 -0.89
N ARG A 522 14.63 14.04 -0.89
CA ARG A 522 13.88 13.61 0.29
C ARG A 522 14.39 12.29 0.88
N ARG A 523 15.40 11.65 0.25
CA ARG A 523 16.00 10.39 0.74
C ARG A 523 16.66 10.56 2.10
N LYS A 524 17.39 11.66 2.31
CA LYS A 524 18.10 11.96 3.55
C LYS A 524 17.41 13.13 4.30
N PRO A 525 17.47 13.16 5.64
CA PRO A 525 16.98 14.29 6.42
C PRO A 525 17.83 15.55 6.17
N LYS A 526 17.21 16.72 6.24
CA LYS A 526 17.93 18.00 6.19
C LYS A 526 17.94 18.62 7.60
N GLY A 527 19.05 18.44 8.31
CA GLY A 527 19.21 18.94 9.68
C GLY A 527 18.36 18.19 10.72
N ASN A 528 18.09 18.86 11.83
CA ASN A 528 17.30 18.31 12.93
C ASN A 528 15.80 18.36 12.62
N GLU A 529 15.18 17.20 12.40
CA GLU A 529 13.74 17.07 12.12
C GLU A 529 12.97 16.62 13.36
N ASP A 530 11.82 17.25 13.64
CA ASP A 530 10.81 16.73 14.56
C ASP A 530 10.02 15.57 13.92
N GLU A 531 9.14 14.91 14.69
CA GLU A 531 8.37 13.76 14.22
C GLU A 531 7.45 14.10 13.05
N GLU A 532 6.85 15.29 13.05
CA GLU A 532 5.91 15.73 12.03
C GLU A 532 6.64 16.03 10.71
N LYS A 533 7.75 16.78 10.75
CA LYS A 533 8.60 17.06 9.60
C LYS A 533 9.19 15.79 9.01
N LYS A 534 9.63 14.85 9.86
CA LYS A 534 10.12 13.54 9.43
C LYS A 534 9.02 12.77 8.70
N ASN A 535 7.82 12.68 9.26
CA ASN A 535 6.70 11.98 8.63
C ASN A 535 6.33 12.62 7.30
N LYS A 536 6.22 13.96 7.24
CA LYS A 536 5.95 14.70 6.00
C LYS A 536 7.01 14.44 4.92
N ARG A 537 8.30 14.48 5.26
CA ARG A 537 9.39 14.16 4.31
C ARG A 537 9.27 12.74 3.76
N ILE A 538 8.97 11.76 4.62
CA ILE A 538 8.81 10.36 4.19
C ILE A 538 7.58 10.20 3.28
N GLN A 539 6.47 10.87 3.60
CA GLN A 539 5.28 10.90 2.75
C GLN A 539 5.58 11.52 1.38
N GLU A 540 6.25 12.67 1.33
CA GLU A 540 6.69 13.33 0.10
C GLU A 540 7.62 12.43 -0.73
N LYS A 541 8.60 11.78 -0.09
CA LYS A 541 9.49 10.82 -0.75
C LYS A 541 8.69 9.71 -1.45
N HIS A 542 7.70 9.12 -0.79
CA HIS A 542 6.86 8.08 -1.40
C HIS A 542 6.01 8.62 -2.55
N TYR A 543 5.43 9.81 -2.37
CA TYR A 543 4.65 10.48 -3.41
C TYR A 543 5.49 10.76 -4.66
N PHE A 544 6.70 11.30 -4.52
CA PHE A 544 7.61 11.56 -5.64
C PHE A 544 8.07 10.27 -6.32
N LYS A 545 8.32 9.21 -5.54
CA LYS A 545 8.68 7.89 -6.10
C LYS A 545 7.57 7.34 -7.02
N MET A 546 6.30 7.54 -6.68
CA MET A 546 5.18 7.06 -7.50
C MET A 546 5.14 7.76 -8.86
N HIS A 547 5.34 9.08 -8.89
CA HIS A 547 5.43 9.85 -10.14
C HIS A 547 6.66 9.46 -10.96
N LEU A 548 7.81 9.27 -10.30
CA LEU A 548 9.03 8.82 -10.97
C LEU A 548 8.84 7.48 -11.67
N ILE A 549 8.24 6.49 -10.98
CA ILE A 549 7.96 5.17 -11.55
C ILE A 549 7.02 5.29 -12.75
N TYR A 550 5.96 6.10 -12.62
CA TYR A 550 4.98 6.31 -13.69
C TYR A 550 5.62 6.88 -14.97
N TRP A 551 6.38 7.97 -14.85
CA TRP A 551 7.04 8.60 -15.99
C TRP A 551 8.13 7.73 -16.60
N ASN A 552 8.87 7.00 -15.76
CA ASN A 552 9.90 6.08 -16.24
C ASN A 552 9.29 4.93 -17.06
N ASP A 553 8.22 4.29 -16.56
CA ASP A 553 7.50 3.23 -17.29
C ASP A 553 6.93 3.75 -18.61
N LYS A 554 6.38 4.97 -18.63
CA LYS A 554 5.82 5.57 -19.85
C LYS A 554 6.89 5.82 -20.92
N ILE A 555 8.06 6.35 -20.53
CA ILE A 555 9.17 6.59 -21.47
C ILE A 555 9.77 5.27 -21.97
N GLU A 556 9.99 4.29 -21.08
CA GLU A 556 10.53 2.98 -21.44
C GLU A 556 9.70 2.27 -22.51
N ARG A 557 8.37 2.45 -22.51
CA ARG A 557 7.46 1.89 -23.52
C ARG A 557 7.58 2.58 -24.88
N PHE A 558 7.80 3.89 -24.90
CA PHE A 558 8.03 4.63 -26.15
C PHE A 558 9.40 4.31 -26.77
N GLU A 559 10.40 4.07 -25.93
CA GLU A 559 11.77 3.74 -26.35
C GLU A 559 11.99 2.24 -26.59
N ALA A 560 10.96 1.40 -26.43
CA ALA A 560 11.08 -0.05 -26.58
C ALA A 560 11.31 -0.46 -28.05
N ASP A 561 12.42 -1.16 -28.32
CA ASP A 561 12.74 -1.70 -29.65
C ASP A 561 12.02 -3.01 -29.99
N GLU A 562 11.70 -3.78 -28.95
CA GLU A 562 11.00 -5.06 -28.98
C GLU A 562 10.37 -5.33 -27.60
N VAL A 563 9.28 -6.11 -27.56
CA VAL A 563 8.63 -6.53 -26.32
C VAL A 563 8.85 -8.02 -26.13
N LYS A 564 9.42 -8.39 -24.98
CA LYS A 564 9.66 -9.80 -24.62
C LYS A 564 8.46 -10.34 -23.86
N ASP A 565 8.13 -11.63 -24.04
CA ASP A 565 7.06 -12.31 -23.29
C ASP A 565 7.22 -12.19 -21.76
N SER A 566 8.48 -12.10 -21.29
CA SER A 566 8.79 -11.88 -19.88
C SER A 566 8.24 -10.55 -19.33
N TRP A 567 8.05 -9.52 -20.16
CA TRP A 567 7.45 -8.25 -19.76
C TRP A 567 5.94 -8.41 -19.55
N ALA A 568 5.24 -9.07 -20.48
CA ALA A 568 3.82 -9.36 -20.36
C ALA A 568 3.50 -10.24 -19.15
N ARG A 569 4.26 -11.34 -18.96
CA ARG A 569 4.09 -12.23 -17.80
C ARG A 569 4.31 -11.53 -16.46
N ARG A 570 5.25 -10.58 -16.37
CA ARG A 570 5.46 -9.75 -15.15
C ARG A 570 4.25 -8.89 -14.79
N GLN A 571 3.42 -8.53 -15.77
CA GLN A 571 2.19 -7.79 -15.49
C GLN A 571 1.07 -8.69 -14.97
N LEU A 572 1.05 -9.97 -15.35
CA LEU A 572 0.02 -10.95 -14.98
C LEU A 572 0.31 -11.68 -13.66
N VAL A 573 1.59 -11.96 -13.36
CA VAL A 573 2.00 -12.70 -12.16
C VAL A 573 2.23 -11.75 -10.99
N ASP A 574 1.67 -12.08 -9.82
CA ASP A 574 1.95 -11.34 -8.59
C ASP A 574 3.31 -11.76 -8.00
N THR A 575 4.28 -10.85 -8.03
CA THR A 575 5.64 -11.06 -7.51
C THR A 575 5.84 -10.52 -6.09
N GLN A 576 4.77 -10.07 -5.44
CA GLN A 576 4.86 -9.38 -4.16
C GLN A 576 5.27 -10.32 -3.02
N MET A 577 6.00 -9.73 -2.07
CA MET A 577 6.55 -10.44 -0.93
C MET A 577 5.46 -11.11 -0.08
N ILE A 578 4.33 -10.42 0.16
CA ILE A 578 3.18 -10.91 0.95
C ILE A 578 2.57 -12.15 0.31
N SER A 579 2.32 -12.04 -0.99
CA SER A 579 1.77 -13.09 -1.85
C SER A 579 2.61 -14.35 -1.79
N ARG A 580 3.94 -14.19 -1.83
CA ARG A 580 4.87 -15.30 -1.58
C ARG A 580 4.71 -15.89 -0.18
N TYR A 581 4.73 -15.09 0.88
CA TYR A 581 4.61 -15.62 2.24
C TYR A 581 3.27 -16.33 2.52
N ALA A 582 2.15 -15.77 2.08
CA ALA A 582 0.86 -16.42 2.25
C ALA A 582 0.75 -17.71 1.42
N ARG A 583 1.36 -17.75 0.22
CA ARG A 583 1.45 -18.98 -0.58
C ARG A 583 2.22 -20.06 0.15
N GLU A 584 3.40 -19.73 0.67
CA GLU A 584 4.22 -20.68 1.45
C GLU A 584 3.47 -21.16 2.70
N TYR A 585 2.73 -20.28 3.37
CA TYR A 585 1.91 -20.64 4.54
C TYR A 585 0.80 -21.64 4.19
N LEU A 586 0.04 -21.40 3.12
CA LEU A 586 -1.05 -22.27 2.70
C LEU A 586 -0.53 -23.61 2.16
N LYS A 587 0.65 -23.61 1.54
CA LYS A 587 1.33 -24.83 1.07
C LYS A 587 1.74 -25.80 2.17
N LEU A 588 1.65 -25.40 3.45
CA LEU A 588 1.83 -26.32 4.56
C LEU A 588 0.76 -27.42 4.59
N TYR A 589 -0.46 -27.11 4.13
CA TYR A 589 -1.60 -28.04 4.12
C TYR A 589 -2.07 -28.37 2.70
N PHE A 590 -2.21 -27.35 1.83
CA PHE A 590 -2.75 -27.53 0.49
C PHE A 590 -1.68 -27.82 -0.56
N LYS A 591 -1.94 -28.80 -1.41
CA LYS A 591 -1.06 -29.14 -2.56
C LYS A 591 -1.15 -28.09 -3.67
N LYS A 592 -2.33 -27.50 -3.88
CA LYS A 592 -2.62 -26.57 -4.99
C LYS A 592 -2.93 -25.17 -4.47
N VAL A 593 -1.91 -24.30 -4.48
CA VAL A 593 -2.05 -22.89 -4.07
C VAL A 593 -1.55 -21.95 -5.16
N SER A 594 -2.45 -21.07 -5.62
CA SER A 594 -2.17 -20.01 -6.58
C SER A 594 -2.46 -18.62 -6.01
N VAL A 595 -1.71 -17.63 -6.50
CA VAL A 595 -1.89 -16.22 -6.09
C VAL A 595 -2.19 -15.39 -7.33
N GLN A 596 -3.22 -14.56 -7.23
CA GLN A 596 -3.71 -13.72 -8.31
C GLN A 596 -3.47 -12.24 -8.00
N LYS A 597 -3.08 -11.50 -9.03
CA LYS A 597 -2.90 -10.04 -8.94
C LYS A 597 -4.27 -9.36 -9.10
N GLY A 598 -4.60 -8.41 -8.23
CA GLY A 598 -5.89 -7.72 -8.28
C GLY A 598 -6.18 -6.91 -9.56
N THR A 599 -5.19 -6.68 -10.43
CA THR A 599 -5.46 -6.13 -11.79
C THR A 599 -6.16 -7.18 -12.65
N VAL A 600 -5.69 -8.42 -12.62
CA VAL A 600 -6.26 -9.56 -13.33
C VAL A 600 -7.68 -9.82 -12.85
N THR A 601 -7.91 -9.87 -11.53
CA THR A 601 -9.28 -10.01 -10.97
C THR A 601 -10.21 -8.92 -11.47
N SER A 602 -9.71 -7.68 -11.62
CA SER A 602 -10.50 -6.57 -12.13
C SER A 602 -10.87 -6.72 -13.60
N ASP A 603 -9.97 -7.23 -14.43
CA ASP A 603 -10.23 -7.45 -15.86
C ASP A 603 -11.22 -8.61 -16.05
N PHE A 604 -11.07 -9.71 -15.30
CA PHE A 604 -12.02 -10.82 -15.30
C PHE A 604 -13.39 -10.42 -14.75
N ARG A 605 -13.46 -9.52 -13.75
CA ARG A 605 -14.74 -8.98 -13.25
C ARG A 605 -15.53 -8.30 -14.37
N LYS A 606 -14.86 -7.54 -15.24
CA LYS A 606 -15.47 -6.88 -16.41
C LYS A 606 -15.82 -7.88 -17.51
N LEU A 607 -14.93 -8.84 -17.78
CA LEU A 607 -15.15 -9.88 -18.78
C LEU A 607 -16.40 -10.69 -18.46
N PHE A 608 -16.53 -11.17 -17.22
CA PHE A 608 -17.69 -11.95 -16.77
C PHE A 608 -18.98 -11.13 -16.65
N GLY A 609 -18.91 -9.80 -16.72
CA GLY A 609 -20.08 -8.92 -16.62
C GLY A 609 -20.54 -8.61 -15.20
N PHE A 610 -19.72 -8.88 -14.16
CA PHE A 610 -20.02 -8.44 -12.78
C PHE A 610 -19.94 -6.92 -12.59
N GLN A 611 -19.31 -6.24 -13.53
CA GLN A 611 -19.08 -4.80 -13.52
C GLN A 611 -19.06 -4.32 -14.97
N GLU A 612 -19.76 -3.23 -15.25
CA GLU A 612 -19.68 -2.59 -16.57
C GLU A 612 -18.25 -2.09 -16.85
N GLU A 613 -17.85 -2.09 -18.11
CA GLU A 613 -16.46 -1.80 -18.51
C GLU A 613 -15.96 -0.44 -17.99
N ASP A 614 -16.87 0.52 -17.88
CA ASP A 614 -16.62 1.90 -17.43
C ASP A 614 -17.10 2.19 -16.00
N GLU A 615 -17.66 1.22 -15.27
CA GLU A 615 -18.08 1.46 -13.89
C GLU A 615 -16.86 1.54 -12.96
N ILE A 616 -16.85 2.50 -12.03
CA ILE A 616 -15.85 2.49 -10.94
C ILE A 616 -16.49 1.74 -9.80
N LYS A 617 -15.84 0.66 -9.35
CA LYS A 617 -16.27 -0.15 -8.21
C LYS A 617 -16.67 0.74 -7.02
N SER A 618 -17.96 0.72 -6.67
CA SER A 618 -18.41 1.30 -5.40
C SER A 618 -17.78 0.53 -4.24
N ARG A 619 -17.21 1.26 -3.29
CA ARG A 619 -16.63 0.72 -2.04
C ARG A 619 -17.57 0.91 -0.86
N ASP A 620 -18.78 1.37 -1.11
CA ASP A 620 -19.71 1.83 -0.08
C ASP A 620 -20.35 0.64 0.65
N LYS A 621 -20.47 -0.51 -0.02
CA LYS A 621 -20.95 -1.79 0.56
C LYS A 621 -19.79 -2.77 0.75
N HIS A 622 -19.65 -3.41 1.91
CA HIS A 622 -18.59 -4.40 2.16
C HIS A 622 -18.76 -5.72 1.37
N THR A 623 -19.95 -6.01 0.83
CA THR A 623 -20.26 -7.18 -0.01
C THR A 623 -19.34 -7.33 -1.20
N HIS A 624 -18.73 -6.23 -1.64
CA HIS A 624 -17.76 -6.21 -2.73
C HIS A 624 -16.52 -7.08 -2.53
N HIS A 625 -16.19 -7.48 -1.29
CA HIS A 625 -15.11 -8.43 -1.01
C HIS A 625 -15.52 -9.88 -1.31
N ALA A 626 -16.77 -10.26 -1.01
CA ALA A 626 -17.30 -11.58 -1.31
C ALA A 626 -17.51 -11.77 -2.82
N ILE A 627 -17.95 -10.72 -3.52
CA ILE A 627 -18.05 -10.72 -4.98
C ILE A 627 -16.66 -10.94 -5.61
N ASP A 628 -15.62 -10.24 -5.12
CA ASP A 628 -14.25 -10.44 -5.62
C ASP A 628 -13.75 -11.87 -5.38
N ALA A 629 -14.00 -12.43 -4.20
CA ALA A 629 -13.65 -13.82 -3.90
C ALA A 629 -14.38 -14.80 -4.83
N SER A 630 -15.64 -14.52 -5.17
CA SER A 630 -16.41 -15.33 -6.12
C SER A 630 -15.87 -15.21 -7.55
N VAL A 631 -15.37 -14.04 -7.96
CA VAL A 631 -14.72 -13.88 -9.27
C VAL A 631 -13.43 -14.69 -9.33
N LEU A 632 -12.65 -14.74 -8.25
CA LEU A 632 -11.39 -15.49 -8.22
C LEU A 632 -11.57 -16.98 -8.52
N THR A 633 -12.68 -17.59 -8.09
CA THR A 633 -12.95 -19.01 -8.34
C THR A 633 -13.28 -19.30 -9.81
N LEU A 634 -13.67 -18.28 -10.58
CA LEU A 634 -13.98 -18.41 -12.00
C LEU A 634 -12.76 -18.19 -12.90
N ILE A 635 -11.66 -17.64 -12.36
CA ILE A 635 -10.46 -17.36 -13.14
C ILE A 635 -9.71 -18.67 -13.40
N PRO A 636 -9.38 -19.00 -14.66
CA PRO A 636 -8.59 -20.19 -14.96
C PRO A 636 -7.24 -20.17 -14.24
N VAL A 637 -6.88 -21.29 -13.63
CA VAL A 637 -5.62 -21.42 -12.87
C VAL A 637 -4.41 -21.49 -13.81
N ASN A 638 -4.58 -22.12 -14.98
CA ASN A 638 -3.53 -22.18 -16.00
C ASN A 638 -3.20 -20.77 -16.52
N SER A 639 -1.91 -20.41 -16.47
CA SER A 639 -1.44 -19.06 -16.82
C SER A 639 -1.64 -18.73 -18.28
N SER A 640 -1.34 -19.65 -19.18
CA SER A 640 -1.45 -19.46 -20.63
C SER A 640 -2.90 -19.30 -21.08
N LYS A 641 -3.82 -20.13 -20.57
CA LYS A 641 -5.26 -20.02 -20.83
C LYS A 641 -5.80 -18.66 -20.37
N ARG A 642 -5.41 -18.23 -19.17
CA ARG A 642 -5.79 -16.92 -18.62
C ARG A 642 -5.25 -15.78 -19.48
N GLU A 643 -4.01 -15.86 -19.92
CA GLU A 643 -3.39 -14.87 -20.81
C GLU A 643 -4.09 -14.81 -22.18
N GLN A 644 -4.39 -15.97 -22.77
CA GLN A 644 -5.10 -16.06 -24.06
C GLN A 644 -6.49 -15.44 -23.99
N ILE A 645 -7.26 -15.73 -22.93
CA ILE A 645 -8.58 -15.11 -22.71
C ILE A 645 -8.47 -13.59 -22.62
N LEU A 646 -7.49 -13.09 -21.86
CA LEU A 646 -7.27 -11.64 -21.73
C LEU A 646 -6.83 -11.00 -23.06
N LYS A 647 -5.93 -11.65 -23.82
CA LYS A 647 -5.52 -11.18 -25.15
C LYS A 647 -6.71 -11.09 -26.10
N ASN A 648 -7.54 -12.13 -26.16
CA ASN A 648 -8.75 -12.15 -27.00
C ASN A 648 -9.77 -11.09 -26.55
N TYR A 649 -9.93 -10.91 -25.24
CA TYR A 649 -10.82 -9.90 -24.68
C TYR A 649 -10.36 -8.49 -25.08
N PHE A 650 -9.08 -8.19 -24.90
CA PHE A 650 -8.54 -6.88 -25.25
C PHE A 650 -8.55 -6.62 -26.75
N LYS A 651 -8.22 -7.62 -27.57
CA LYS A 651 -8.30 -7.53 -29.04
C LYS A 651 -9.73 -7.24 -29.51
N SER A 652 -10.71 -7.99 -29.01
CA SER A 652 -12.13 -7.76 -29.34
C SER A 652 -12.60 -6.35 -28.95
N GLN A 653 -12.07 -5.78 -27.88
CA GLN A 653 -12.36 -4.39 -27.50
C GLN A 653 -11.67 -3.36 -28.41
N GLU A 654 -10.43 -3.62 -28.81
CA GLU A 654 -9.63 -2.77 -29.71
C GLU A 654 -10.30 -2.67 -31.09
N ASP A 655 -10.69 -3.83 -31.63
CA ASP A 655 -11.34 -3.97 -32.94
C ASP A 655 -12.81 -3.50 -32.93
N LYS A 656 -13.35 -3.16 -31.75
CA LYS A 656 -14.78 -2.87 -31.52
C LYS A 656 -15.69 -4.02 -32.00
N ASP A 657 -15.18 -5.25 -32.05
CA ASP A 657 -15.91 -6.44 -32.48
C ASP A 657 -16.80 -6.99 -31.36
N LYS A 658 -18.05 -6.49 -31.35
CA LYS A 658 -19.08 -6.91 -30.40
C LYS A 658 -19.44 -8.40 -30.52
N LEU A 659 -19.31 -8.99 -31.70
CA LEU A 659 -19.68 -10.40 -31.93
C LEU A 659 -18.64 -11.33 -31.30
N SER A 660 -17.36 -11.08 -31.55
CA SER A 660 -16.26 -11.84 -30.94
C SER A 660 -16.25 -11.68 -29.42
N LEU A 661 -16.52 -10.47 -28.92
CA LEU A 661 -16.65 -10.23 -27.48
C LEU A 661 -17.82 -11.04 -26.86
N LYS A 662 -18.96 -11.11 -27.55
CA LYS A 662 -20.12 -11.89 -27.09
C LYS A 662 -19.82 -13.40 -27.09
N LYS A 663 -19.15 -13.91 -28.14
CA LYS A 663 -18.70 -15.30 -28.22
C LYS A 663 -17.71 -15.65 -27.11
N LEU A 664 -16.73 -14.79 -26.86
CA LEU A 664 -15.75 -14.97 -25.80
C LEU A 664 -16.41 -14.96 -24.42
N ARG A 665 -17.31 -14.01 -24.16
CA ARG A 665 -18.09 -13.97 -22.90
C ARG A 665 -18.90 -15.24 -22.69
N ALA A 666 -19.47 -15.81 -23.75
CA ALA A 666 -20.20 -17.08 -23.66
C ALA A 666 -19.28 -18.27 -23.39
N SER A 667 -18.08 -18.32 -23.99
CA SER A 667 -17.15 -19.45 -23.83
C SER A 667 -16.47 -19.50 -22.46
N VAL A 668 -16.30 -18.35 -21.80
CA VAL A 668 -15.70 -18.30 -20.45
C VAL A 668 -16.72 -18.49 -19.33
N LYS A 669 -18.02 -18.45 -19.62
CA LYS A 669 -19.04 -18.66 -18.60
C LYS A 669 -18.98 -20.09 -18.05
N PRO A 670 -19.17 -20.28 -16.73
CA PRO A 670 -19.21 -21.62 -16.12
C PRO A 670 -20.33 -22.50 -16.68
N SER A 671 -21.48 -21.89 -16.97
CA SER A 671 -22.65 -22.54 -17.57
C SER A 671 -23.44 -21.56 -18.44
N SER A 672 -24.28 -22.08 -19.34
CA SER A 672 -25.18 -21.27 -20.17
C SER A 672 -26.08 -20.35 -19.34
N ASP A 673 -26.54 -20.85 -18.20
CA ASP A 673 -27.52 -20.19 -17.33
C ASP A 673 -26.86 -19.28 -16.30
N PHE A 674 -25.52 -19.20 -16.30
CA PHE A 674 -24.80 -18.38 -15.35
C PHE A 674 -25.08 -16.88 -15.55
N ASN A 675 -25.69 -16.27 -14.53
CA ASN A 675 -26.01 -14.86 -14.44
C ASN A 675 -25.25 -14.19 -13.27
N PRO A 676 -24.22 -13.36 -13.55
CA PRO A 676 -23.44 -12.68 -12.51
C PRO A 676 -24.27 -11.73 -11.65
N GLN A 677 -25.30 -11.10 -12.21
CA GLN A 677 -26.12 -10.08 -11.56
C GLN A 677 -27.05 -10.75 -10.55
N GLU A 678 -27.53 -11.95 -10.87
CA GLU A 678 -28.28 -12.77 -9.92
C GLU A 678 -27.39 -13.21 -8.75
N LEU A 679 -26.13 -13.57 -9.00
CA LEU A 679 -25.17 -13.90 -7.94
C LEU A 679 -24.89 -12.69 -7.04
N ILE A 680 -24.66 -11.50 -7.62
CA ILE A 680 -24.50 -10.25 -6.86
C ILE A 680 -25.73 -10.02 -5.98
N ARG A 681 -26.93 -10.11 -6.56
CA ARG A 681 -28.19 -9.92 -5.83
C ARG A 681 -28.33 -10.91 -4.68
N LYS A 682 -28.05 -12.20 -4.91
CA LYS A 682 -28.08 -13.24 -3.86
C LYS A 682 -27.09 -12.92 -2.73
N ILE A 683 -25.87 -12.49 -3.05
CA ILE A 683 -24.88 -12.10 -2.05
C ILE A 683 -25.37 -10.89 -1.26
N GLU A 684 -25.85 -9.84 -1.93
CA GLU A 684 -26.31 -8.61 -1.27
C GLU A 684 -27.58 -8.80 -0.41
N GLU A 685 -28.51 -9.67 -0.83
CA GLU A 685 -29.74 -9.93 -0.10
C GLU A 685 -29.56 -10.93 1.05
N LYS A 686 -28.73 -11.96 0.87
CA LYS A 686 -28.57 -13.05 1.85
C LYS A 686 -27.38 -12.87 2.79
N THR A 687 -26.42 -12.00 2.45
CA THR A 687 -25.16 -11.90 3.19
C THR A 687 -25.05 -10.56 3.92
N LEU A 688 -25.12 -10.59 5.25
CA LEU A 688 -24.79 -9.45 6.09
C LEU A 688 -23.30 -9.51 6.49
N ILE A 689 -22.48 -8.63 5.91
CA ILE A 689 -21.06 -8.55 6.29
C ILE A 689 -20.91 -7.64 7.50
N VAL A 690 -20.68 -8.25 8.67
CA VAL A 690 -20.39 -7.54 9.91
C VAL A 690 -18.88 -7.38 10.06
N ASN A 691 -18.38 -6.13 10.01
CA ASN A 691 -16.98 -5.84 10.32
C ASN A 691 -16.78 -5.82 11.85
N TYR A 692 -16.62 -6.99 12.45
CA TYR A 692 -16.45 -7.12 13.90
C TYR A 692 -15.10 -6.51 14.34
N GLN A 693 -15.16 -5.30 14.89
CA GLN A 693 -14.03 -4.70 15.58
C GLN A 693 -14.12 -4.99 17.06
N LYS A 694 -13.17 -5.77 17.60
CA LYS A 694 -13.01 -5.91 19.05
C LYS A 694 -12.97 -4.51 19.69
N ASP A 695 -13.83 -4.29 20.66
CA ASP A 695 -13.81 -3.07 21.42
C ASP A 695 -12.50 -2.97 22.22
N LYS A 696 -11.79 -1.87 22.03
CA LYS A 696 -10.51 -1.60 22.68
C LYS A 696 -10.55 -0.34 23.54
N ILE A 697 -11.71 0.34 23.62
CA ILE A 697 -11.84 1.61 24.33
C ILE A 697 -11.60 1.41 25.83
N ILE A 698 -12.09 0.30 26.39
CA ILE A 698 -11.89 -0.08 27.79
C ILE A 698 -10.58 -0.85 28.05
N ASN A 699 -9.82 -1.19 27.00
CA ASN A 699 -8.59 -1.98 27.17
C ASN A 699 -7.50 -1.10 27.78
N GLN A 700 -7.18 -1.36 29.04
CA GLN A 700 -6.06 -0.69 29.70
C GLN A 700 -4.74 -1.17 29.11
N SER A 701 -3.87 -0.23 28.73
CA SER A 701 -2.46 -0.55 28.49
C SER A 701 -1.76 -0.71 29.83
N ILE A 702 -1.19 -1.87 30.07
CA ILE A 702 -0.34 -2.13 31.23
C ILE A 702 1.09 -2.18 30.74
N LYS A 703 1.94 -1.31 31.29
CA LYS A 703 3.38 -1.31 30.98
C LYS A 703 4.15 -1.49 32.27
N LYS A 704 5.10 -2.42 32.29
CA LYS A 704 6.09 -2.52 33.38
C LYS A 704 6.81 -1.17 33.48
N VAL A 705 6.73 -0.50 34.63
CA VAL A 705 7.45 0.75 34.85
C VAL A 705 8.92 0.42 34.86
N ARG A 706 9.66 1.03 33.94
CA ARG A 706 11.10 0.94 33.90
C ARG A 706 11.66 2.33 34.11
N LYS A 707 12.62 2.46 35.02
CA LYS A 707 13.43 3.68 35.20
C LYS A 707 14.86 3.26 34.95
N ARG A 708 15.48 3.81 33.89
CA ARG A 708 16.83 3.41 33.42
C ARG A 708 16.94 1.90 33.16
N GLY A 709 16.04 1.34 32.36
CA GLY A 709 16.05 -0.09 32.00
C GLY A 709 15.51 -1.06 33.07
N LYS A 710 15.74 -0.79 34.36
CA LYS A 710 15.31 -1.64 35.48
C LYS A 710 13.81 -1.58 35.75
N ILE A 711 13.19 -2.75 35.90
CA ILE A 711 11.81 -2.91 36.38
C ILE A 711 11.73 -2.29 37.78
N GLN A 712 10.77 -1.38 37.97
CA GLN A 712 10.50 -0.75 39.26
C GLN A 712 9.54 -1.62 40.05
N TYR A 713 9.60 -1.54 41.38
CA TYR A 713 8.70 -2.24 42.29
C TYR A 713 7.83 -1.24 43.06
N VAL A 714 6.68 -1.70 43.55
CA VAL A 714 5.75 -0.88 44.35
C VAL A 714 6.39 -0.62 45.71
N LYS A 715 6.31 0.63 46.16
CA LYS A 715 6.77 1.06 47.49
C LYS A 715 5.60 1.69 48.26
N ASP A 716 5.58 1.52 49.57
CA ASP A 716 4.60 2.15 50.45
C ASP A 716 4.91 3.65 50.68
N LYS A 717 4.14 4.31 51.56
CA LYS A 717 4.31 5.74 51.86
C LYS A 717 5.61 6.03 52.64
N GLN A 718 6.18 5.01 53.26
CA GLN A 718 7.39 5.04 54.09
C GLN A 718 8.65 4.72 53.26
N GLY A 719 8.48 4.18 52.05
CA GLY A 719 9.54 3.91 51.09
C GLY A 719 9.93 2.43 50.98
N GLU A 720 9.28 1.55 51.73
CA GLU A 720 9.55 0.11 51.78
C GLU A 720 8.86 -0.65 50.65
N PHE A 721 9.44 -1.79 50.23
CA PHE A 721 8.90 -2.58 49.13
C PHE A 721 7.66 -3.37 49.54
N VAL A 722 6.59 -3.26 48.77
CA VAL A 722 5.38 -4.06 48.97
C VAL A 722 5.62 -5.46 48.40
N LEU A 723 5.43 -6.48 49.23
CA LEU A 723 5.56 -7.90 48.89
C LEU A 723 4.18 -8.52 48.59
N ASP A 724 4.14 -9.53 47.73
CA ASP A 724 2.95 -10.34 47.50
C ASP A 724 2.79 -11.45 48.56
N LYS A 725 1.74 -12.28 48.40
CA LYS A 725 1.41 -13.37 49.33
C LYS A 725 2.51 -14.44 49.42
N GLU A 726 3.41 -14.49 48.45
CA GLU A 726 4.52 -15.44 48.36
C GLU A 726 5.86 -14.80 48.78
N GLY A 727 5.85 -13.55 49.26
CA GLY A 727 7.03 -12.82 49.70
C GLY A 727 7.83 -12.16 48.57
N ASN A 728 7.33 -12.16 47.34
CA ASN A 728 8.02 -11.57 46.19
C ASN A 728 7.68 -10.08 46.03
N ARG A 729 8.65 -9.28 45.57
CA ARG A 729 8.45 -7.84 45.36
C ARG A 729 7.45 -7.59 44.23
N ILE A 730 6.42 -6.79 44.50
CA ILE A 730 5.38 -6.50 43.50
C ILE A 730 5.91 -5.55 42.43
N ILE A 731 5.92 -6.00 41.16
CA ILE A 731 6.33 -5.19 40.01
C ILE A 731 5.41 -3.96 39.89
N LYS A 732 6.03 -2.77 39.77
CA LYS A 732 5.32 -1.53 39.50
C LYS A 732 4.87 -1.51 38.04
N TYR A 733 3.56 -1.53 37.85
CA TYR A 733 2.94 -1.35 36.54
C TYR A 733 2.41 0.08 36.39
N ALA A 734 2.75 0.74 35.28
CA ALA A 734 2.07 1.95 34.83
C ALA A 734 0.81 1.47 34.10
N LYS A 735 -0.33 1.75 34.71
CA LYS A 735 -1.62 1.62 34.04
C LYS A 735 -1.81 2.91 33.24
N GLY A 736 -2.08 2.78 31.95
CA GLY A 736 -2.46 3.92 31.10
C GLY A 736 -3.79 4.52 31.54
N ASP A 737 -4.27 5.51 30.81
CA ASP A 737 -5.58 6.10 31.06
C ASP A 737 -6.65 5.02 31.18
N THR A 738 -7.63 5.25 32.07
CA THR A 738 -8.74 4.33 32.32
C THR A 738 -9.48 3.96 31.02
N LEU A 739 -9.39 4.82 30.00
CA LEU A 739 -10.09 4.70 28.73
C LEU A 739 -9.21 5.17 27.56
N ARG A 740 -9.21 4.45 26.42
CA ARG A 740 -8.54 4.84 25.17
C ARG A 740 -9.43 5.73 24.29
N SER A 741 -9.81 6.89 24.79
CA SER A 741 -10.65 7.84 24.06
C SER A 741 -10.44 9.26 24.56
N GLU A 742 -10.71 10.26 23.73
CA GLU A 742 -10.70 11.67 24.14
C GLU A 742 -11.88 11.94 25.08
N LEU A 743 -11.58 12.22 26.35
CA LEU A 743 -12.60 12.49 27.36
C LEU A 743 -13.30 13.83 27.13
N PHE A 744 -12.52 14.86 26.79
CA PHE A 744 -12.96 16.24 26.56
C PHE A 744 -12.40 16.77 25.24
N ALA A 745 -13.07 17.76 24.64
CA ALA A 745 -12.56 18.45 23.47
C ALA A 745 -11.25 19.21 23.80
N GLN A 746 -10.40 19.39 22.79
CA GLN A 746 -9.07 20.02 22.95
C GLN A 746 -9.14 21.52 23.29
N THR A 747 -10.30 22.16 23.09
CA THR A 747 -10.51 23.59 23.33
C THR A 747 -11.24 23.82 24.65
N TYR A 748 -10.66 24.64 25.52
CA TYR A 748 -11.36 25.08 26.72
C TYR A 748 -12.43 26.14 26.41
N LEU A 749 -13.56 26.01 27.07
CA LEU A 749 -14.66 26.96 27.06
C LEU A 749 -14.51 27.97 28.20
N GLY A 750 -14.97 29.19 27.96
CA GLY A 750 -15.27 30.15 29.01
C GLY A 750 -16.67 29.92 29.56
N LYS A 751 -16.87 30.19 30.85
CA LYS A 751 -18.19 30.29 31.47
C LYS A 751 -18.39 31.74 31.89
N ILE A 752 -19.45 32.39 31.41
CA ILE A 752 -19.76 33.79 31.71
C ILE A 752 -21.18 33.90 32.25
N LYS A 753 -21.43 34.91 33.09
CA LYS A 753 -22.79 35.25 33.52
C LYS A 753 -23.51 36.00 32.40
N ASP A 754 -24.75 35.62 32.10
CA ASP A 754 -25.56 36.29 31.08
C ASP A 754 -26.28 37.49 31.68
N VAL A 755 -26.18 38.63 30.99
CA VAL A 755 -26.77 39.91 31.44
C VAL A 755 -28.22 39.96 30.97
N GLU A 756 -29.11 40.46 31.82
CA GLU A 756 -30.50 40.73 31.47
C GLU A 756 -30.56 41.94 30.54
N ARG A 757 -31.37 41.88 29.48
CA ARG A 757 -31.45 42.93 28.45
C ARG A 757 -32.88 43.42 28.31
N TYR A 758 -33.06 44.68 27.92
CA TYR A 758 -34.35 45.22 27.48
C TYR A 758 -34.71 44.70 26.09
N ASP A 759 -35.92 44.99 25.60
CA ASP A 759 -36.40 44.52 24.29
C ASP A 759 -35.57 45.07 23.11
N ASP A 760 -34.93 46.22 23.30
CA ASP A 760 -33.96 46.82 22.38
C ASP A 760 -32.56 46.14 22.41
N SER A 761 -32.42 45.03 23.14
CA SER A 761 -31.17 44.29 23.37
C SER A 761 -30.10 45.04 24.17
N SER A 762 -30.42 46.22 24.73
CA SER A 762 -29.50 46.94 25.60
C SER A 762 -29.43 46.28 27.00
N PRO A 763 -28.23 46.18 27.60
CA PRO A 763 -28.04 45.49 28.86
C PRO A 763 -28.53 46.29 30.09
N LYS A 764 -29.33 45.66 30.96
CA LYS A 764 -29.90 46.24 32.18
C LYS A 764 -28.83 46.46 33.26
N ARG A 765 -28.93 47.57 33.98
CA ARG A 765 -28.04 47.93 35.10
C ARG A 765 -28.84 48.11 36.40
N ASN A 766 -28.15 47.96 37.52
CA ASN A 766 -28.75 48.22 38.84
C ASN A 766 -29.17 49.69 38.99
N THR A 767 -29.97 49.98 40.01
CA THR A 767 -30.55 51.31 40.28
C THR A 767 -29.49 52.43 40.44
N GLU A 768 -28.27 52.08 40.86
CA GLU A 768 -27.14 53.00 41.00
C GLU A 768 -26.24 53.08 39.75
N ASN A 769 -26.57 52.32 38.69
CA ASN A 769 -25.83 52.24 37.44
C ASN A 769 -24.38 51.72 37.53
N THR A 770 -24.01 51.11 38.66
CA THR A 770 -22.67 50.63 39.01
C THR A 770 -22.36 49.19 38.56
N ASP A 771 -23.36 48.31 38.43
CA ASP A 771 -23.17 46.92 37.99
C ASP A 771 -24.32 46.40 37.10
N TRP A 772 -24.06 45.32 36.37
CA TRP A 772 -25.03 44.66 35.47
C TRP A 772 -26.06 43.84 36.24
N ILE A 773 -27.31 43.83 35.77
CA ILE A 773 -28.31 42.86 36.24
C ILE A 773 -28.14 41.57 35.46
N TYR A 774 -27.93 40.45 36.15
CA TYR A 774 -27.73 39.13 35.54
C TYR A 774 -29.00 38.28 35.62
N LYS A 775 -29.18 37.40 34.63
CA LYS A 775 -30.25 36.41 34.64
C LYS A 775 -30.11 35.44 35.83
N LYS A 776 -31.22 34.92 36.33
CA LYS A 776 -31.27 33.95 37.44
C LYS A 776 -31.74 32.57 36.95
N GLY A 777 -31.39 31.51 37.69
CA GLY A 777 -31.80 30.15 37.38
C GLY A 777 -30.96 29.48 36.28
N LYS A 778 -31.59 28.69 35.40
CA LYS A 778 -30.90 27.88 34.38
C LYS A 778 -30.12 28.73 33.35
N ASP A 779 -30.52 29.98 33.16
CA ASP A 779 -29.91 30.90 32.18
C ASP A 779 -28.91 31.88 32.79
N GLU A 780 -28.57 31.75 34.08
CA GLU A 780 -27.58 32.61 34.73
C GLU A 780 -26.20 32.51 34.06
N PHE A 781 -25.83 31.32 33.57
CA PHE A 781 -24.51 31.07 33.00
C PHE A 781 -24.57 30.50 31.58
N ILE A 782 -23.73 31.03 30.71
CA ILE A 782 -23.53 30.55 29.34
C ILE A 782 -22.08 30.14 29.09
N PHE A 783 -21.91 29.09 28.27
CA PHE A 783 -20.61 28.61 27.83
C PHE A 783 -20.23 29.22 26.49
N VAL A 784 -18.96 29.63 26.36
CA VAL A 784 -18.48 30.42 25.24
C VAL A 784 -17.15 29.90 24.72
N LYS A 785 -16.95 29.96 23.41
CA LYS A 785 -15.65 29.69 22.77
C LYS A 785 -15.26 30.81 21.84
N ARG A 786 -13.95 31.02 21.66
CA ARG A 786 -13.40 31.94 20.67
C ARG A 786 -13.23 31.20 19.34
N GLU A 787 -13.83 31.71 18.28
CA GLU A 787 -13.72 31.17 16.92
C GLU A 787 -13.24 32.25 15.97
N ASN A 788 -12.56 31.81 14.89
CA ASN A 788 -12.07 32.70 13.84
C ASN A 788 -13.24 33.27 13.02
N ILE A 789 -13.18 34.56 12.67
CA ILE A 789 -14.24 35.26 11.95
C ILE A 789 -14.60 34.64 10.60
N ASP A 790 -13.63 34.11 9.85
CA ASP A 790 -13.87 33.51 8.53
C ASP A 790 -14.71 32.23 8.65
N LYS A 791 -14.49 31.48 9.73
CA LYS A 791 -15.29 30.30 10.06
C LYS A 791 -16.68 30.66 10.58
N VAL A 792 -16.86 31.82 11.22
CA VAL A 792 -18.18 32.28 11.68
C VAL A 792 -19.01 32.79 10.50
N LYS A 793 -18.41 33.55 9.59
CA LYS A 793 -19.04 34.07 8.35
C LYS A 793 -19.60 32.97 7.44
N SER A 794 -19.01 31.77 7.46
CA SER A 794 -19.42 30.66 6.60
C SER A 794 -20.73 29.98 7.04
N SER A 795 -21.30 30.32 8.20
CA SER A 795 -22.54 29.70 8.69
C SER A 795 -23.43 30.67 9.47
N ASP A 796 -24.67 30.86 9.00
CA ASP A 796 -25.67 31.70 9.68
C ASP A 796 -25.99 31.22 11.10
N LYS A 797 -25.88 29.91 11.33
CA LYS A 797 -26.03 29.32 12.66
C LYS A 797 -24.94 29.79 13.63
N LEU A 798 -23.71 29.97 13.15
CA LEU A 798 -22.59 30.47 13.96
C LEU A 798 -22.71 31.97 14.21
N ILE A 799 -23.19 32.74 13.24
CA ILE A 799 -23.50 34.17 13.39
C ILE A 799 -24.58 34.37 14.47
N LYS A 800 -25.70 33.63 14.38
CA LYS A 800 -26.75 33.66 15.41
C LYS A 800 -26.28 33.24 16.81
N SER A 801 -25.18 32.49 16.89
CA SER A 801 -24.58 32.06 18.16
C SER A 801 -23.66 33.13 18.78
N ILE A 802 -23.40 34.26 18.14
CA ILE A 802 -22.62 35.36 18.72
C ILE A 802 -23.33 35.89 19.97
N ILE A 803 -22.58 36.07 21.06
CA ILE A 803 -23.16 36.40 22.37
C ILE A 803 -23.67 37.84 22.39
N ASP A 804 -22.88 38.76 21.85
CA ASP A 804 -23.18 40.18 21.85
C ASP A 804 -24.09 40.51 20.65
N PRO A 805 -25.34 40.97 20.87
CA PRO A 805 -26.28 41.29 19.79
C PRO A 805 -25.78 42.41 18.86
N VAL A 806 -25.05 43.39 19.39
CA VAL A 806 -24.53 44.52 18.61
C VAL A 806 -23.43 44.03 17.66
N ILE A 807 -22.50 43.22 18.17
CA ILE A 807 -21.47 42.57 17.34
C ILE A 807 -22.09 41.56 16.37
N ARG A 808 -23.18 40.88 16.75
CA ARG A 808 -23.91 39.96 15.87
C ARG A 808 -24.44 40.68 14.64
N ASN A 809 -25.17 41.78 14.83
CA ASN A 809 -25.74 42.58 13.74
C ASN A 809 -24.63 43.14 12.84
N LEU A 810 -23.55 43.67 13.43
CA LEU A 810 -22.38 44.15 12.69
C LEU A 810 -21.74 43.07 11.80
N VAL A 811 -21.61 41.84 12.30
CA VAL A 811 -21.03 40.72 11.53
C VAL A 811 -21.99 40.23 10.44
N GLU A 812 -23.30 40.32 10.68
CA GLU A 812 -24.33 39.96 9.71
C GLU A 812 -24.34 40.95 8.53
N GLU A 813 -24.25 42.25 8.80
CA GLU A 813 -24.13 43.31 7.78
C GLU A 813 -22.82 43.20 6.98
N GLN A 814 -21.69 42.92 7.65
CA GLN A 814 -20.38 42.81 7.02
C GLN A 814 -20.02 41.38 6.53
N LYS A 815 -21.00 40.47 6.43
CA LYS A 815 -20.76 39.04 6.11
C LYS A 815 -20.03 38.83 4.78
N LYS A 816 -20.31 39.66 3.77
CA LYS A 816 -19.71 39.58 2.42
C LYS A 816 -18.33 40.21 2.32
N ASN A 817 -17.89 40.95 3.33
CA ASN A 817 -16.61 41.66 3.28
C ASN A 817 -15.42 40.71 3.50
N THR A 818 -14.31 40.99 2.83
CA THR A 818 -13.04 40.26 3.02
C THR A 818 -12.52 40.42 4.45
N ILE A 819 -12.73 41.58 5.06
CA ILE A 819 -12.30 41.92 6.42
C ILE A 819 -13.50 42.51 7.18
N VAL A 820 -13.72 42.06 8.41
CA VAL A 820 -14.76 42.59 9.33
C VAL A 820 -14.12 43.57 10.31
N LYS A 821 -14.67 44.79 10.39
CA LYS A 821 -14.18 45.86 11.27
C LYS A 821 -15.23 46.24 12.32
N ASP A 822 -14.79 46.58 13.53
CA ASP A 822 -15.67 47.13 14.57
C ASP A 822 -16.06 48.59 14.28
N TYR A 823 -16.96 49.16 15.11
CA TYR A 823 -17.40 50.57 14.99
C TYR A 823 -16.25 51.60 15.16
N GLN A 824 -15.09 51.18 15.64
CA GLN A 824 -13.90 52.02 15.80
C GLN A 824 -12.87 51.80 14.67
N GLY A 825 -13.19 50.96 13.68
CA GLY A 825 -12.33 50.66 12.53
C GLY A 825 -11.29 49.56 12.75
N ASN A 826 -11.28 48.89 13.91
CA ASN A 826 -10.32 47.82 14.21
C ASN A 826 -10.74 46.48 13.60
N VAL A 827 -9.76 45.69 13.16
CA VAL A 827 -10.01 44.38 12.53
C VAL A 827 -10.37 43.32 13.56
N ILE A 828 -11.57 42.72 13.41
CA ILE A 828 -12.03 41.62 14.26
C ILE A 828 -11.52 40.28 13.70
N ARG A 829 -10.55 39.66 14.39
CA ARG A 829 -10.01 38.34 14.00
C ARG A 829 -10.77 37.15 14.61
N HIS A 830 -11.26 37.32 15.84
CA HIS A 830 -11.91 36.24 16.60
C HIS A 830 -13.11 36.79 17.38
N ILE A 831 -14.20 36.03 17.40
CA ILE A 831 -15.43 36.36 18.12
C ILE A 831 -15.77 35.26 19.12
N ARG A 832 -16.42 35.65 20.23
CA ARG A 832 -16.97 34.70 21.19
C ARG A 832 -18.36 34.28 20.76
N ILE A 833 -18.55 32.99 20.59
CA ILE A 833 -19.86 32.39 20.29
C ILE A 833 -20.32 31.50 21.44
N ARG A 834 -21.65 31.43 21.61
CA ARG A 834 -22.35 30.56 22.55
C ARG A 834 -22.17 29.10 22.12
N THR A 835 -22.03 28.23 23.11
CA THR A 835 -21.92 26.77 22.96
C THR A 835 -23.00 26.08 23.78
N LYS A 836 -23.47 24.92 23.33
CA LYS A 836 -24.64 24.25 23.92
C LYS A 836 -24.38 23.74 25.35
N SER A 837 -23.18 23.24 25.64
CA SER A 837 -22.87 22.65 26.95
C SER A 837 -21.36 22.54 27.19
N GLY A 838 -20.90 23.04 28.33
CA GLY A 838 -19.54 22.83 28.84
C GLY A 838 -19.56 22.05 30.14
N ARG A 839 -18.60 21.14 30.32
CA ARG A 839 -18.43 20.39 31.57
C ARG A 839 -17.12 20.77 32.24
N GLU A 840 -17.11 20.77 33.57
CA GLU A 840 -15.92 21.04 34.37
C GLU A 840 -14.88 19.93 34.16
N VAL A 841 -13.65 20.34 33.83
CA VAL A 841 -12.52 19.45 33.55
C VAL A 841 -11.58 19.38 34.76
N LYS A 842 -11.19 20.54 35.28
CA LYS A 842 -10.27 20.69 36.41
C LYS A 842 -10.28 22.11 36.96
N GLU A 843 -9.78 22.29 38.18
CA GLU A 843 -9.57 23.61 38.77
C GLU A 843 -8.29 24.31 38.29
N ARG A 844 -8.28 25.63 38.37
CA ARG A 844 -7.11 26.49 38.14
C ARG A 844 -6.31 26.61 39.43
N ILE A 845 -5.03 26.24 39.35
CA ILE A 845 -4.10 26.27 40.49
C ILE A 845 -3.30 27.59 40.51
N ASN A 846 -2.97 28.14 39.34
CA ASN A 846 -2.01 29.26 39.24
C ASN A 846 -2.64 30.66 39.26
N TYR A 847 -3.95 30.78 39.00
CA TYR A 847 -4.66 32.07 38.98
C TYR A 847 -6.10 31.87 39.43
N ARG A 848 -6.46 32.41 40.60
CA ARG A 848 -7.81 32.37 41.18
C ARG A 848 -8.48 33.73 41.07
N SER A 849 -9.63 33.75 40.43
CA SER A 849 -10.56 34.88 40.37
C SER A 849 -11.43 34.92 41.63
N ARG A 850 -11.92 36.12 41.98
CA ARG A 850 -13.00 36.33 42.96
C ARG A 850 -14.30 35.60 42.63
N TYR A 851 -14.48 35.21 41.36
CA TYR A 851 -15.66 34.47 40.91
C TYR A 851 -15.35 32.98 40.78
N ASP A 852 -16.02 32.15 41.59
CA ASP A 852 -15.78 30.70 41.63
C ASP A 852 -15.91 30.03 40.25
N TYR A 853 -16.92 30.40 39.48
CA TYR A 853 -17.15 29.84 38.16
C TYR A 853 -15.99 30.10 37.17
N LYS A 854 -15.12 31.09 37.41
CA LYS A 854 -13.91 31.37 36.59
C LYS A 854 -12.68 30.58 37.03
N ASN A 855 -12.72 29.93 38.19
CA ASN A 855 -11.63 29.14 38.76
C ASN A 855 -11.56 27.72 38.20
N LYS A 856 -12.45 27.38 37.27
CA LYS A 856 -12.61 26.06 36.69
C LYS A 856 -12.37 26.10 35.18
N PHE A 857 -11.76 25.06 34.64
CA PHE A 857 -11.67 24.85 33.20
C PHE A 857 -12.89 24.06 32.74
N TYR A 858 -13.54 24.53 31.67
CA TYR A 858 -14.66 23.84 31.04
C TYR A 858 -14.30 23.36 29.65
N SER A 859 -14.87 22.26 29.19
CA SER A 859 -14.73 21.78 27.81
C SER A 859 -15.97 21.02 27.36
N GLU A 860 -16.18 20.91 26.05
CA GLU A 860 -17.19 20.02 25.48
C GLU A 860 -16.79 18.55 25.68
N ALA A 861 -17.75 17.63 25.56
CA ALA A 861 -17.44 16.20 25.53
C ALA A 861 -16.49 15.91 24.35
N GLY A 862 -15.46 15.10 24.57
CA GLY A 862 -14.50 14.76 23.52
C GLY A 862 -15.12 13.83 22.47
N LYS A 863 -15.05 12.51 22.73
CA LYS A 863 -15.64 11.49 21.85
C LYS A 863 -16.86 10.85 22.49
N ILE A 864 -17.84 10.49 21.68
CA ILE A 864 -19.05 9.73 22.04
C ILE A 864 -18.89 8.30 21.48
N PRO A 865 -18.26 7.37 22.22
CA PRO A 865 -17.94 6.03 21.74
C PRO A 865 -19.12 5.06 21.68
N TYR A 866 -20.17 5.29 22.47
CA TYR A 866 -21.32 4.40 22.52
C TYR A 866 -22.62 5.22 22.47
N ALA A 867 -23.71 4.54 22.17
CA ALA A 867 -25.06 4.96 22.47
C ALA A 867 -25.81 3.81 23.13
N VAL A 868 -26.77 4.12 23.99
CA VAL A 868 -27.74 3.15 24.49
C VAL A 868 -29.03 3.33 23.69
N LEU A 869 -29.44 2.30 22.97
CA LEU A 869 -30.74 2.23 22.33
C LEU A 869 -31.74 1.68 23.36
N LEU A 870 -32.76 2.48 23.66
CA LEU A 870 -33.90 2.10 24.46
C LEU A 870 -35.03 1.70 23.53
N GLN A 871 -35.67 0.58 23.80
CA GLN A 871 -36.81 0.09 23.01
C GLN A 871 -37.93 -0.36 23.96
N LYS A 872 -39.15 0.09 23.69
CA LYS A 872 -40.37 -0.34 24.38
C LYS A 872 -41.47 -0.63 23.36
N SER A 873 -42.32 -1.62 23.64
CA SER A 873 -43.50 -1.91 22.81
C SER A 873 -44.74 -1.34 23.47
N ILE A 874 -45.44 -0.45 22.78
CA ILE A 874 -46.73 0.08 23.21
C ILE A 874 -47.72 -0.22 22.09
N ASN A 875 -48.76 -1.01 22.39
CA ASN A 875 -49.85 -1.37 21.46
C ASN A 875 -49.39 -1.92 20.10
N GLY A 876 -48.31 -2.71 20.06
CA GLY A 876 -47.78 -3.30 18.81
C GLY A 876 -46.84 -2.38 18.02
N GLU A 877 -46.74 -1.10 18.38
CA GLU A 877 -45.72 -0.19 17.84
C GLU A 877 -44.47 -0.21 18.71
N ILE A 878 -43.30 -0.08 18.06
CA ILE A 878 -41.99 -0.09 18.71
C ILE A 878 -41.49 1.35 18.80
N GLU A 879 -41.50 1.92 20.01
CA GLU A 879 -40.87 3.21 20.28
C GLU A 879 -39.37 3.00 20.55
N ARG A 880 -38.53 3.85 19.95
CA ARG A 880 -37.07 3.77 20.07
C ARG A 880 -36.49 5.13 20.44
N GLU A 881 -35.67 5.16 21.48
CA GLU A 881 -34.90 6.34 21.88
C GLU A 881 -33.41 6.00 21.94
N MET A 882 -32.55 6.96 21.60
CA MET A 882 -31.10 6.76 21.59
C MET A 882 -30.39 7.78 22.48
N ILE A 883 -29.67 7.28 23.48
CA ILE A 883 -28.91 8.10 24.42
C ILE A 883 -27.41 8.01 24.07
N PRO A 884 -26.77 9.09 23.61
CA PRO A 884 -25.34 9.09 23.34
C PRO A 884 -24.52 9.06 24.64
N VAL A 885 -23.56 8.14 24.72
CA VAL A 885 -22.70 7.96 25.89
C VAL A 885 -21.33 8.59 25.65
N ALA A 886 -21.01 9.63 26.40
CA ALA A 886 -19.73 10.31 26.28
C ALA A 886 -18.58 9.54 26.94
N SER A 887 -17.36 9.66 26.41
CA SER A 887 -16.19 8.91 26.89
C SER A 887 -15.91 9.08 28.39
N PHE A 888 -16.11 10.27 28.96
CA PHE A 888 -15.89 10.46 30.39
C PHE A 888 -16.96 9.77 31.27
N GLU A 889 -18.17 9.53 30.76
CA GLU A 889 -19.22 8.78 31.47
C GLU A 889 -18.90 7.28 31.45
N VAL A 890 -18.43 6.77 30.31
CA VAL A 890 -17.85 5.42 30.21
C VAL A 890 -16.71 5.26 31.23
N ALA A 891 -15.82 6.24 31.33
CA ALA A 891 -14.70 6.20 32.26
C ALA A 891 -15.15 6.20 33.73
N LYS A 892 -16.25 6.87 34.08
CA LYS A 892 -16.85 6.85 35.43
C LYS A 892 -17.42 5.47 35.78
N VAL A 893 -18.28 4.92 34.91
CA VAL A 893 -18.86 3.57 35.09
C VAL A 893 -17.76 2.51 35.16
N PHE A 894 -16.78 2.59 34.26
CA PHE A 894 -15.65 1.67 34.25
C PHE A 894 -14.76 1.81 35.49
N LYS A 895 -14.55 3.03 36.02
CA LYS A 895 -13.79 3.23 37.26
C LYS A 895 -14.49 2.59 38.46
N LYS A 896 -15.83 2.67 38.51
CA LYS A 896 -16.67 2.13 39.60
C LYS A 896 -16.83 0.61 39.51
N HIS A 897 -17.14 0.08 38.33
CA HIS A 897 -17.54 -1.32 38.15
C HIS A 897 -16.49 -2.20 37.47
N ARG A 898 -15.36 -1.65 37.01
CA ARG A 898 -14.32 -2.34 36.20
C ARG A 898 -14.81 -2.98 34.89
N LYS A 899 -16.07 -2.73 34.55
CA LYS A 899 -16.76 -3.15 33.32
C LYS A 899 -17.66 -2.00 32.90
N PHE A 900 -17.84 -1.85 31.59
CA PHE A 900 -18.87 -0.99 31.04
C PHE A 900 -19.99 -1.88 30.49
N ASN A 901 -21.21 -1.66 30.96
CA ASN A 901 -22.45 -2.26 30.45
C ASN A 901 -23.48 -1.12 30.36
N PRO A 902 -24.24 -1.01 29.24
CA PRO A 902 -25.41 -0.13 29.13
C PRO A 902 -26.29 -0.06 30.38
N GLU A 903 -26.59 -1.18 31.03
CA GLU A 903 -27.43 -1.19 32.24
C GLU A 903 -26.77 -0.45 33.41
N LEU A 904 -25.48 -0.67 33.64
CA LEU A 904 -24.71 0.02 34.70
C LEU A 904 -24.63 1.52 34.42
N TYR A 905 -24.50 1.91 33.15
CA TYR A 905 -24.53 3.31 32.74
C TYR A 905 -25.89 3.96 33.02
N MET A 906 -26.98 3.29 32.63
CA MET A 906 -28.34 3.79 32.84
C MET A 906 -28.65 3.96 34.33
N ASN A 907 -28.26 2.99 35.16
CA ASN A 907 -28.47 3.09 36.61
C ASN A 907 -27.65 4.22 37.26
N GLU A 908 -26.51 4.60 36.69
CA GLU A 908 -25.63 5.63 37.27
C GLU A 908 -25.97 7.06 36.79
N PHE A 909 -26.42 7.23 35.54
CA PHE A 909 -26.67 8.56 34.96
C PHE A 909 -28.14 8.86 34.66
N HIS A 910 -28.97 7.83 34.58
CA HIS A 910 -30.38 7.92 34.22
C HIS A 910 -31.26 7.02 35.11
N PRO A 911 -31.16 7.13 36.46
CA PRO A 911 -31.89 6.27 37.38
C PRO A 911 -33.42 6.42 37.27
N ASP A 912 -33.89 7.57 36.79
CA ASP A 912 -35.31 7.92 36.69
C ASP A 912 -35.99 7.38 35.42
N ILE A 913 -35.24 6.74 34.51
CA ILE A 913 -35.80 6.14 33.28
C ILE A 913 -36.38 4.75 33.61
N GLY A 914 -37.62 4.74 34.09
CA GLY A 914 -38.45 3.55 34.30
C GLY A 914 -39.17 3.07 33.03
N ASN A 915 -39.38 1.74 32.91
CA ASN A 915 -40.13 1.00 31.87
C ASN A 915 -39.69 1.16 30.40
N TRP A 916 -38.49 0.67 30.08
CA TRP A 916 -38.10 0.32 28.69
C TRP A 916 -37.71 -1.16 28.62
N ASP A 917 -38.33 -1.91 27.69
CA ASP A 917 -38.25 -3.37 27.60
C ASP A 917 -36.85 -3.90 27.23
N LYS A 918 -36.13 -3.17 26.37
CA LYS A 918 -34.78 -3.55 25.93
C LYS A 918 -33.83 -2.36 25.96
N LYS A 919 -32.63 -2.59 26.50
CA LYS A 919 -31.52 -1.63 26.58
C LYS A 919 -30.33 -2.21 25.84
N ILE A 920 -30.07 -1.74 24.61
CA ILE A 920 -29.02 -2.29 23.74
C ILE A 920 -27.86 -1.29 23.66
N GLY A 921 -26.66 -1.76 24.01
CA GLY A 921 -25.43 -0.99 23.83
C GLY A 921 -24.97 -1.01 22.37
N LEU A 922 -24.94 0.15 21.74
CA LEU A 922 -24.41 0.35 20.40
C LEU A 922 -23.06 1.04 20.47
N LYS A 923 -22.07 0.52 19.75
CA LYS A 923 -20.81 1.23 19.55
C LYS A 923 -20.97 2.17 18.37
N LEU A 924 -20.66 3.45 18.57
CA LEU A 924 -20.68 4.45 17.51
C LEU A 924 -19.28 4.53 16.89
N ASP A 925 -19.18 4.14 15.62
CA ASP A 925 -17.99 4.42 14.81
C ASP A 925 -18.14 5.81 14.16
N LYS A 926 -17.01 6.51 13.97
CA LYS A 926 -16.98 7.79 13.25
C LYS A 926 -17.45 7.53 11.82
N LYS A 927 -18.62 8.06 11.44
CA LYS A 927 -18.83 8.55 10.08
C LYS A 927 -18.41 10.00 10.04
#